data_AF-A0A8H5MLQ8-F1
#
_entry.id   AF-A0A8H5MLQ8-F1
#
_cell.length_a   1.000
_cell.length_b   1.000
_cell.length_c   1.000
_cell.angle_alpha   90.00
_cell.angle_beta   90.00
_cell.angle_gamma   90.00
#
_symmetry.space_group_name_H-M   'P 1'
#
loop_
_entity.id
_entity.type
_entity.pdbx_description
1 polymer ?
#
loop_
_entity_poly.entity_id
_entity_poly.type
_entity_poly.pdbx_seq_one_letter_code
_entity_poly.pdbx_strand_id
1 'polypeptide(L)'
;MPPIQTLDKVPLFQQRHPEIKGAAMTTKPPLVAEVGSANSSSQRATTTDYAAVSIKGVCLAYDEQGCVGYLAKTRVGITVASKDLASAVGIFTEPGLVETVSGSALVGAGMPGVERHEMAHSDEACTGVSSVTAQQFSYEYQLYQGSVCPQFCEAMSCRLYLHPLVISTAQQFFFIYIAGFTSRTSILRPIGFIIFLISTFIALATFEDFVEPPGWVSRAIISAFPQISLTYFERMIVRKIAYTEDREKKDQEPQSTIAEFRKRYVFGQEVASSMRGLGTPWEIRNIHHFDSQDPTYVPAATPFVCINLLKVLLCYFVHKMCITTQLSLNQQYMAPNYVPILRRVSEVSLVELQVRYIATVTTVVSIFCFIQGGYSLASAASVTMNPKAVKDWRPIFGELTESYCLRQFWSKAKAIGLPVLVTPIDPSNVPYLLCSSFLEPLLRKILPFGLGNFVEYNSRDWNYEQIHDLQERIGDTFIIVSSKQIRVFTGNAKASDDLCRRRRDFVKAVALYKPLEIFGRNVVTTEGDDWVRHRRITTPPFNERNSALVWDESKRQATDMLKMWASNPSGVVNPQSDTMVLALHVLTAAGFGRSYTFGSGLESALENHSLTYRDSLSLILGNLFTAVFTATLNLPTWMLPSKFKQVQDAVINFRQYMAEMVAEEREAMDAGQEEKDNLMSILVRASENQHKEGKGTRHLTDSEIYGNLFSYNLAGHETTSNTLAYATILLAANPEWQKWAAEEVDQVTAGVDLKDLDYETYYPQLKRVLAIMHETLRLFGAARAVPKTTLVDQTLKVNGTTYTIPKNTFVGVNLAGLHTSSASWGENALQWLPSRWITADEKLAPMPTGAFLPWAAGPRVCPGKKFSQVEFVAVMACLLKDYTVEPDAEGDLKEAASRALMEEAKQSSFNFLLKVKHPEKIKLRCVRRV
;
A
#
# COMPACT_ATOMS: atom_id res chain seq x y z
N MET A 1 22.98 10.81 -25.29
CA MET A 1 23.03 11.22 -26.71
C MET A 1 24.49 11.46 -27.06
N PRO A 2 24.99 10.79 -28.10
CA PRO A 2 25.37 11.48 -29.34
C PRO A 2 24.31 11.31 -30.44
N PRO A 3 24.44 11.97 -31.61
CA PRO A 3 23.33 12.18 -32.53
C PRO A 3 23.11 11.06 -33.56
N ILE A 4 21.90 11.09 -34.14
CA ILE A 4 21.42 10.24 -35.23
C ILE A 4 22.20 10.55 -36.53
N GLN A 5 22.57 9.50 -37.27
CA GLN A 5 22.93 9.62 -38.68
C GLN A 5 21.87 8.90 -39.54
N THR A 6 21.20 9.67 -40.38
CA THR A 6 20.44 9.16 -41.53
C THR A 6 21.39 8.95 -42.70
N LEU A 7 21.29 7.81 -43.39
CA LEU A 7 21.91 7.61 -44.70
C LEU A 7 21.05 6.64 -45.53
N ASP A 8 20.48 7.16 -46.60
CA ASP A 8 19.77 6.41 -47.64
C ASP A 8 20.73 5.65 -48.58
N LYS A 9 20.11 4.78 -49.38
CA LYS A 9 20.52 4.23 -50.70
C LYS A 9 21.06 2.80 -50.75
N VAL A 10 20.15 1.94 -51.21
CA VAL A 10 20.35 0.60 -51.81
C VAL A 10 21.04 0.69 -53.18
N PRO A 11 21.80 -0.36 -53.58
CA PRO A 11 21.77 -0.81 -54.98
C PRO A 11 21.62 -2.34 -55.16
N LEU A 12 20.40 -2.74 -55.55
CA LEU A 12 19.98 -3.63 -56.66
C LEU A 12 20.78 -4.87 -57.17
N PHE A 13 19.99 -5.91 -57.49
CA PHE A 13 20.22 -7.11 -58.36
C PHE A 13 21.22 -8.20 -57.85
N GLN A 14 21.06 -9.50 -58.14
CA GLN A 14 20.36 -10.13 -59.29
C GLN A 14 19.79 -11.57 -59.01
N GLN A 15 18.52 -11.76 -59.38
CA GLN A 15 17.77 -12.95 -59.86
C GLN A 15 18.28 -14.41 -59.70
N ARG A 16 17.33 -15.33 -59.41
CA ARG A 16 16.81 -16.34 -60.38
C ARG A 16 15.50 -17.03 -59.92
N HIS A 17 14.45 -16.92 -60.75
CA HIS A 17 13.31 -17.86 -60.81
C HIS A 17 13.55 -18.87 -61.95
N PRO A 18 12.76 -19.96 -62.06
CA PRO A 18 11.60 -19.98 -62.99
C PRO A 18 10.26 -20.32 -62.29
N GLU A 19 9.10 -19.72 -62.60
CA GLU A 19 8.22 -19.81 -63.82
C GLU A 19 7.30 -21.07 -63.84
N ILE A 20 6.07 -21.14 -64.40
CA ILE A 20 5.06 -20.23 -65.02
C ILE A 20 3.74 -21.06 -65.19
N LYS A 21 2.48 -20.58 -65.10
CA LYS A 21 1.56 -19.90 -66.07
C LYS A 21 0.17 -19.87 -65.36
N GLY A 22 -0.78 -18.92 -65.43
CA GLY A 22 -1.26 -17.99 -66.47
C GLY A 22 -2.71 -18.38 -66.86
N ALA A 23 -3.76 -17.55 -67.04
CA ALA A 23 -3.98 -16.08 -67.13
C ALA A 23 -5.47 -15.77 -66.72
N ALA A 24 -6.11 -14.58 -66.82
CA ALA A 24 -5.85 -13.31 -67.51
C ALA A 24 -6.63 -12.08 -66.94
N MET A 25 -6.12 -10.86 -67.23
CA MET A 25 -6.71 -9.50 -67.46
C MET A 25 -8.18 -9.17 -67.06
N THR A 26 -8.54 -7.93 -66.63
CA THR A 26 -8.53 -6.67 -67.44
C THR A 26 -8.67 -5.31 -66.69
N THR A 27 -7.90 -4.30 -67.14
CA THR A 27 -8.23 -2.83 -67.31
C THR A 27 -8.36 -1.83 -66.12
N LYS A 28 -8.46 -0.52 -66.46
CA LYS A 28 -7.96 0.70 -65.74
C LYS A 28 -9.07 1.76 -65.43
N PRO A 29 -8.76 2.88 -64.71
CA PRO A 29 -9.74 3.87 -64.18
C PRO A 29 -9.77 5.26 -64.90
N PRO A 30 -10.66 6.19 -64.46
CA PRO A 30 -10.51 7.67 -64.56
C PRO A 30 -10.48 8.37 -63.16
N LEU A 31 -9.70 9.44 -62.88
CA LEU A 31 -9.81 10.89 -63.25
C LEU A 31 -10.97 11.63 -62.53
N VAL A 32 -10.72 12.52 -61.55
CA VAL A 32 -10.24 13.94 -61.56
C VAL A 32 -11.37 14.99 -61.64
N ALA A 33 -11.40 15.93 -60.67
CA ALA A 33 -11.86 17.32 -60.81
C ALA A 33 -11.25 18.21 -59.70
N GLU A 34 -10.84 19.44 -60.05
CA GLU A 34 -10.18 20.43 -59.18
C GLU A 34 -11.11 21.63 -58.84
N VAL A 35 -10.50 22.66 -58.22
CA VAL A 35 -10.94 24.08 -58.13
C VAL A 35 -11.82 24.42 -56.89
N GLY A 36 -11.49 25.44 -56.09
CA GLY A 36 -10.42 26.43 -56.25
C GLY A 36 -10.12 27.31 -55.02
N SER A 37 -9.20 28.25 -55.24
CA SER A 37 -8.50 29.08 -54.26
C SER A 37 -9.19 30.40 -53.86
N ALA A 38 -8.87 30.92 -52.67
CA ALA A 38 -8.75 32.37 -52.44
C ALA A 38 -7.76 32.69 -51.29
N ASN A 39 -6.94 33.73 -51.46
CA ASN A 39 -5.92 34.22 -50.51
C ASN A 39 -6.39 35.45 -49.72
N SER A 40 -5.90 35.62 -48.48
CA SER A 40 -5.44 36.90 -47.85
C SER A 40 -5.37 36.70 -46.32
N SER A 41 -4.26 36.73 -45.57
CA SER A 41 -3.12 37.67 -45.42
C SER A 41 -3.30 38.74 -44.31
N SER A 42 -2.54 38.58 -43.20
CA SER A 42 -2.20 39.58 -42.16
C SER A 42 -3.36 40.12 -41.27
N GLN A 43 -3.22 40.37 -39.96
CA GLN A 43 -2.15 41.01 -39.19
C GLN A 43 -2.09 40.55 -37.71
N ARG A 44 -1.05 40.98 -36.97
CA ARG A 44 -0.99 40.93 -35.49
C ARG A 44 -1.57 42.21 -34.88
N ALA A 45 -2.41 42.11 -33.84
CA ALA A 45 -2.44 43.10 -32.75
C ALA A 45 -3.04 42.54 -31.44
N THR A 46 -2.36 42.92 -30.38
CA THR A 46 -2.53 42.74 -28.93
C THR A 46 -3.89 43.08 -28.26
N THR A 47 -4.11 42.39 -27.12
CA THR A 47 -4.71 42.85 -25.83
C THR A 47 -6.22 43.13 -25.67
N THR A 48 -6.82 42.33 -24.75
CA THR A 48 -7.87 42.63 -23.75
C THR A 48 -9.03 43.58 -24.08
N ASP A 49 -10.26 43.07 -23.86
CA ASP A 49 -11.10 43.68 -22.81
C ASP A 49 -12.09 42.69 -22.15
N TYR A 50 -12.55 43.02 -20.93
CA TYR A 50 -13.48 42.24 -20.10
C TYR A 50 -14.86 42.91 -19.99
N ALA A 51 -15.94 42.17 -20.18
CA ALA A 51 -17.29 42.48 -19.68
C ALA A 51 -18.11 41.17 -19.62
N ALA A 52 -18.59 40.59 -18.51
CA ALA A 52 -18.88 41.00 -17.13
C ALA A 52 -20.32 41.51 -16.84
N VAL A 53 -20.89 40.97 -15.74
CA VAL A 53 -21.99 41.50 -14.89
C VAL A 53 -23.47 41.25 -15.27
N SER A 54 -24.18 40.47 -14.42
CA SER A 54 -25.27 40.94 -13.52
C SER A 54 -25.81 39.73 -12.69
N ILE A 55 -25.76 39.64 -11.34
CA ILE A 55 -26.33 40.48 -10.25
C ILE A 55 -27.89 40.38 -10.25
N LYS A 56 -28.68 40.14 -9.17
CA LYS A 56 -28.67 40.32 -7.67
C LYS A 56 -29.45 39.14 -7.01
N GLY A 57 -29.50 38.86 -5.69
CA GLY A 57 -29.04 39.53 -4.46
C GLY A 57 -30.20 39.98 -3.52
N VAL A 58 -30.15 39.69 -2.20
CA VAL A 58 -30.90 40.36 -1.09
C VAL A 58 -30.08 40.27 0.22
N CYS A 59 -30.20 41.28 1.11
CA CYS A 59 -29.38 41.51 2.32
C CYS A 59 -30.22 41.60 3.63
N LEU A 60 -29.55 42.03 4.73
CA LEU A 60 -30.06 42.58 6.03
C LEU A 60 -30.16 41.56 7.19
N ALA A 61 -29.91 41.88 8.47
CA ALA A 61 -29.76 43.18 9.16
C ALA A 61 -28.73 43.18 10.34
N TYR A 62 -28.68 44.30 11.10
CA TYR A 62 -27.77 44.70 12.20
C TYR A 62 -28.04 44.05 13.58
N ASP A 63 -27.07 44.17 14.52
CA ASP A 63 -27.30 44.82 15.85
C ASP A 63 -26.00 45.29 16.55
N GLU A 64 -26.09 46.32 17.41
CA GLU A 64 -25.04 46.84 18.32
C GLU A 64 -25.44 46.64 19.80
N GLN A 65 -24.47 46.44 20.69
CA GLN A 65 -24.57 46.55 22.17
C GLN A 65 -25.93 46.25 22.89
N GLY A 66 -25.99 45.17 23.68
CA GLY A 66 -26.77 45.20 24.93
C GLY A 66 -27.61 43.98 25.30
N CYS A 67 -27.13 43.25 26.31
CA CYS A 67 -27.79 42.14 27.00
C CYS A 67 -29.25 42.37 27.45
N VAL A 68 -30.14 41.43 27.12
CA VAL A 68 -31.10 40.77 28.05
C VAL A 68 -31.29 39.32 27.52
N GLY A 69 -31.31 38.23 28.28
CA GLY A 69 -31.29 38.02 29.72
C GLY A 69 -32.37 37.00 30.11
N TYR A 70 -31.98 35.88 30.76
CA TYR A 70 -32.87 34.93 31.47
C TYR A 70 -33.84 34.04 30.62
N LEU A 71 -34.23 32.80 30.99
CA LEU A 71 -33.76 31.84 32.01
C LEU A 71 -34.32 30.42 31.73
N ALA A 72 -33.48 29.40 31.57
CA ALA A 72 -33.84 27.97 31.80
C ALA A 72 -32.56 27.09 31.89
N LYS A 73 -31.82 27.11 32.99
CA LYS A 73 -31.88 26.06 34.02
C LYS A 73 -31.95 24.61 33.50
N THR A 74 -30.79 23.99 33.31
CA THR A 74 -30.46 22.79 34.11
C THR A 74 -28.94 22.67 34.34
N ARG A 75 -28.52 22.78 35.60
CA ARG A 75 -27.22 22.23 36.06
C ARG A 75 -27.50 20.83 36.60
N VAL A 76 -26.84 19.82 36.04
CA VAL A 76 -26.46 18.57 36.72
C VAL A 76 -25.10 18.18 36.12
N GLY A 77 -24.01 17.94 36.87
CA GLY A 77 -23.86 17.98 38.33
C GLY A 77 -23.70 16.61 38.97
N ILE A 78 -22.92 15.70 38.37
CA ILE A 78 -22.37 14.49 39.02
C ILE A 78 -20.90 14.42 38.58
N THR A 79 -19.92 14.85 39.36
CA THR A 79 -19.39 14.31 40.64
C THR A 79 -18.41 13.15 40.42
N VAL A 80 -17.11 13.46 40.57
CA VAL A 80 -16.10 12.46 40.91
C VAL A 80 -16.36 12.02 42.35
N ALA A 81 -16.78 10.77 42.54
CA ALA A 81 -16.83 10.16 43.85
C ALA A 81 -15.45 9.56 44.19
N SER A 82 -14.68 10.29 45.01
CA SER A 82 -13.70 9.67 45.91
C SER A 82 -14.42 9.15 47.15
N LYS A 83 -13.79 8.21 47.89
CA LYS A 83 -14.29 7.41 49.04
C LYS A 83 -14.89 6.06 48.62
N ASP A 84 -14.52 4.91 49.20
CA ASP A 84 -13.50 4.62 50.23
C ASP A 84 -12.88 3.24 49.96
N LEU A 85 -11.57 3.09 50.18
CA LEU A 85 -11.02 1.84 50.77
C LEU A 85 -9.65 2.07 51.43
N ALA A 86 -9.60 2.98 52.41
CA ALA A 86 -8.57 2.90 53.44
C ALA A 86 -9.01 1.87 54.50
N SER A 87 -8.49 0.64 54.45
CA SER A 87 -8.32 -0.24 55.63
C SER A 87 -7.84 -1.66 55.24
N ALA A 88 -6.53 -1.80 55.03
CA ALA A 88 -5.83 -3.07 55.20
C ALA A 88 -4.44 -2.80 55.78
N VAL A 89 -4.36 -2.84 57.13
CA VAL A 89 -3.22 -3.28 57.96
C VAL A 89 -1.81 -3.08 57.35
N GLY A 90 -0.94 -2.17 57.79
CA GLY A 90 -0.89 -1.44 59.07
C GLY A 90 -0.12 -2.24 60.14
N ILE A 91 1.22 -2.15 60.16
CA ILE A 91 2.11 -2.57 61.27
C ILE A 91 3.53 -2.00 61.06
N PHE A 92 4.03 -1.22 62.06
CA PHE A 92 5.44 -0.95 62.46
C PHE A 92 6.39 -0.31 61.40
N THR A 93 7.28 0.66 61.68
CA THR A 93 7.84 1.22 62.95
C THR A 93 8.42 2.64 62.74
N GLU A 94 8.33 3.47 63.78
CA GLU A 94 9.36 4.44 64.22
C GLU A 94 10.09 3.84 65.47
N PRO A 95 11.13 4.43 66.12
CA PRO A 95 11.71 5.78 65.97
C PRO A 95 13.27 5.90 66.00
N GLY A 96 13.79 7.11 65.75
CA GLY A 96 14.67 7.80 66.72
C GLY A 96 16.19 7.98 66.50
N LEU A 97 16.71 9.07 67.13
CA LEU A 97 18.12 9.49 67.37
C LEU A 97 18.90 10.20 66.22
N VAL A 98 19.75 11.23 66.44
CA VAL A 98 19.82 12.39 67.40
C VAL A 98 21.04 13.27 67.00
N GLU A 99 20.94 14.62 67.11
CA GLU A 99 21.95 15.71 67.35
C GLU A 99 23.42 15.66 66.77
N THR A 100 24.29 16.69 66.65
CA THR A 100 24.38 18.10 67.13
C THR A 100 25.43 18.95 66.31
N VAL A 101 25.20 20.27 66.15
CA VAL A 101 26.12 21.45 66.36
C VAL A 101 27.50 21.70 65.63
N SER A 102 27.52 22.76 64.78
CA SER A 102 28.46 23.91 64.54
C SER A 102 30.02 23.93 64.53
N GLY A 103 30.60 24.78 63.63
CA GLY A 103 31.91 25.51 63.71
C GLY A 103 32.32 26.12 62.34
N SER A 104 32.37 27.45 62.10
CA SER A 104 33.49 28.45 62.26
C SER A 104 34.66 28.32 61.23
N ALA A 105 35.42 29.35 60.75
CA ALA A 105 35.54 30.79 61.06
C ALA A 105 36.37 31.63 60.02
N LEU A 106 36.26 32.99 60.03
CA LEU A 106 37.31 34.05 59.76
C LEU A 106 37.93 34.20 58.32
N VAL A 107 38.53 35.31 57.83
CA VAL A 107 38.87 36.70 58.30
C VAL A 107 39.02 37.66 57.09
N GLY A 108 39.12 39.00 57.27
CA GLY A 108 39.35 39.96 56.16
C GLY A 108 40.15 41.25 56.45
N ALA A 109 40.44 42.00 55.38
CA ALA A 109 40.94 43.40 55.24
C ALA A 109 40.82 43.81 53.73
N GLY A 110 40.91 45.07 53.26
CA GLY A 110 41.14 46.40 53.85
C GLY A 110 40.89 47.55 52.83
N MET A 111 41.44 48.76 53.05
CA MET A 111 41.35 49.98 52.19
C MET A 111 42.66 50.83 52.33
N PRO A 112 42.96 51.96 51.59
CA PRO A 112 42.05 52.95 50.93
C PRO A 112 42.50 53.68 49.61
N GLY A 113 41.62 54.56 49.07
CA GLY A 113 41.95 55.75 48.21
C GLY A 113 41.66 55.65 46.69
N VAL A 114 41.45 56.72 45.88
CA VAL A 114 41.26 58.20 46.03
C VAL A 114 40.65 58.79 44.71
N GLU A 115 39.85 59.89 44.80
CA GLU A 115 39.47 60.91 43.77
C GLU A 115 38.47 60.71 42.59
N ARG A 116 38.20 61.84 41.88
CA ARG A 116 36.94 62.26 41.20
C ARG A 116 37.07 62.50 39.67
N HIS A 117 35.91 62.64 39.01
CA HIS A 117 35.48 63.62 37.97
C HIS A 117 34.74 62.95 36.79
N GLU A 118 34.01 63.62 35.89
CA GLU A 118 32.96 64.68 35.95
C GLU A 118 32.49 64.98 34.50
N MET A 119 31.27 65.48 34.28
CA MET A 119 30.78 66.17 33.05
C MET A 119 30.67 65.37 31.71
N ALA A 120 29.93 65.80 30.67
CA ALA A 120 28.63 66.54 30.57
C ALA A 120 28.18 66.65 29.07
N HIS A 121 26.89 66.96 28.82
CA HIS A 121 26.28 67.52 27.58
C HIS A 121 26.45 66.73 26.25
N SER A 122 25.72 66.96 25.13
CA SER A 122 24.69 67.93 24.67
C SER A 122 23.82 67.23 23.60
N ASP A 123 22.48 67.30 23.57
CA ASP A 123 21.55 68.35 23.07
C ASP A 123 21.18 68.30 21.55
N GLU A 124 19.98 68.82 21.26
CA GLU A 124 19.31 69.07 19.95
C GLU A 124 18.76 67.85 19.17
N ALA A 125 17.45 67.67 18.90
CA ALA A 125 16.35 68.55 18.41
C ALA A 125 16.51 68.94 16.93
N CYS A 126 15.48 69.14 16.09
CA CYS A 126 14.04 68.91 16.15
C CYS A 126 13.47 69.04 14.71
N THR A 127 12.34 68.38 14.36
CA THR A 127 11.31 68.91 13.43
C THR A 127 10.10 67.99 13.37
N GLY A 128 8.90 68.54 13.45
CA GLY A 128 7.63 67.81 13.43
C GLY A 128 6.54 68.59 12.69
N VAL A 129 5.29 68.54 13.18
CA VAL A 129 4.03 69.04 12.54
C VAL A 129 3.52 68.06 11.46
N SER A 130 2.28 67.57 11.43
CA SER A 130 1.00 67.79 12.14
C SER A 130 0.13 66.50 12.01
N SER A 131 -0.96 66.20 12.74
CA SER A 131 -1.69 66.81 13.88
C SER A 131 -2.83 65.87 14.34
N VAL A 132 -3.18 65.83 15.64
CA VAL A 132 -4.56 65.82 16.21
C VAL A 132 -5.48 64.62 15.82
N THR A 133 -6.06 63.80 16.71
CA THR A 133 -6.54 63.98 18.10
C THR A 133 -6.67 62.65 18.89
N ALA A 134 -7.04 62.74 20.17
CA ALA A 134 -7.65 61.68 21.01
C ALA A 134 -6.69 60.66 21.69
N GLN A 135 -5.96 61.15 22.69
CA GLN A 135 -5.30 60.37 23.74
C GLN A 135 -6.12 60.48 25.03
N GLN A 136 -6.69 59.38 25.55
CA GLN A 136 -7.13 59.26 26.94
C GLN A 136 -7.41 57.79 27.36
N PHE A 137 -7.19 57.50 28.64
CA PHE A 137 -7.33 56.19 29.32
C PHE A 137 -6.30 55.09 29.04
N SER A 138 -5.09 55.30 29.57
CA SER A 138 -4.25 54.19 30.08
C SER A 138 -3.22 54.69 31.10
N TYR A 139 -3.67 54.97 32.33
CA TYR A 139 -2.82 55.10 33.52
C TYR A 139 -3.61 54.63 34.76
N GLU A 140 -2.88 54.15 35.78
CA GLU A 140 -3.36 53.59 37.05
C GLU A 140 -4.08 52.22 36.98
N TYR A 141 -3.32 51.14 37.17
CA TYR A 141 -3.42 50.37 38.43
C TYR A 141 -2.13 49.59 38.70
N GLN A 142 -1.24 50.19 39.49
CA GLN A 142 -0.18 49.47 40.21
C GLN A 142 -0.79 48.82 41.48
N LEU A 143 -0.04 47.88 42.07
CA LEU A 143 -0.23 47.32 43.42
C LEU A 143 -1.44 46.38 43.62
N TYR A 144 -1.16 45.07 43.55
CA TYR A 144 -1.22 44.26 44.78
C TYR A 144 -0.01 43.32 44.83
N GLN A 145 0.74 43.38 45.93
CA GLN A 145 1.93 42.56 46.19
C GLN A 145 1.56 41.24 46.88
N GLY A 146 2.34 40.18 46.62
CA GLY A 146 2.49 39.02 47.50
C GLY A 146 1.28 38.05 47.57
N SER A 147 1.44 36.81 48.02
CA SER A 147 2.66 36.17 48.56
C SER A 147 2.51 34.65 48.58
N VAL A 148 3.33 33.92 47.80
CA VAL A 148 3.61 32.48 48.03
C VAL A 148 5.09 32.20 47.77
N CYS A 149 5.86 32.18 48.86
CA CYS A 149 7.19 31.57 49.07
C CYS A 149 8.13 31.32 47.85
N PRO A 150 9.17 32.15 47.65
CA PRO A 150 10.28 31.85 46.71
C PRO A 150 11.20 30.71 47.19
N GLN A 151 11.30 30.49 48.51
CA GLN A 151 12.32 29.64 49.13
C GLN A 151 12.17 28.13 48.80
N PHE A 152 10.99 27.69 48.34
CA PHE A 152 10.80 26.31 47.89
C PHE A 152 11.30 26.05 46.46
N CYS A 153 11.47 27.10 45.64
CA CYS A 153 12.03 26.99 44.29
C CYS A 153 13.56 27.09 44.29
N GLU A 154 14.15 27.92 45.17
CA GLU A 154 15.61 28.10 45.22
C GLU A 154 16.37 26.84 45.70
N ALA A 155 15.73 25.99 46.51
CA ALA A 155 16.31 24.71 46.92
C ALA A 155 16.46 23.68 45.78
N MET A 156 15.76 23.87 44.65
CA MET A 156 15.81 22.98 43.48
C MET A 156 16.58 23.58 42.30
N SER A 157 17.07 24.82 42.42
CA SER A 157 17.87 25.51 41.40
C SER A 157 19.38 25.41 41.62
N CYS A 158 19.87 24.21 41.99
CA CYS A 158 21.15 23.75 41.47
C CYS A 158 21.01 23.55 39.94
N ARG A 159 21.02 24.65 39.18
CA ARG A 159 21.18 24.62 37.72
C ARG A 159 22.56 24.04 37.43
N LEU A 160 22.65 22.72 37.24
CA LEU A 160 23.80 22.13 36.58
C LEU A 160 23.84 22.67 35.15
N TYR A 161 24.63 23.72 34.94
CA TYR A 161 25.03 24.23 33.62
C TYR A 161 25.97 23.21 32.94
N LEU A 162 25.45 22.01 32.68
CA LEU A 162 26.07 21.00 31.85
C LEU A 162 25.67 21.26 30.40
N HIS A 163 26.66 21.55 29.56
CA HIS A 163 26.47 21.74 28.13
C HIS A 163 25.72 20.54 27.50
N PRO A 164 24.72 20.73 26.62
CA PRO A 164 23.87 19.64 26.12
C PRO A 164 24.63 18.45 25.50
N LEU A 165 25.79 18.69 24.86
CA LEU A 165 26.65 17.59 24.38
C LEU A 165 27.17 16.68 25.50
N VAL A 166 27.45 17.21 26.70
CA VAL A 166 27.89 16.42 27.85
C VAL A 166 26.75 15.55 28.35
N ILE A 167 25.52 16.10 28.41
CA ILE A 167 24.32 15.34 28.78
C ILE A 167 24.04 14.24 27.75
N SER A 168 24.12 14.54 26.46
CA SER A 168 23.96 13.56 25.36
C SER A 168 25.00 12.44 25.42
N THR A 169 26.26 12.78 25.67
CA THR A 169 27.36 11.82 25.81
C THR A 169 27.13 10.92 27.03
N ALA A 170 26.80 11.50 28.19
CA ALA A 170 26.51 10.76 29.41
C ALA A 170 25.31 9.82 29.25
N GLN A 171 24.23 10.29 28.60
CA GLN A 171 23.10 9.46 28.20
C GLN A 171 23.57 8.27 27.34
N GLN A 172 24.33 8.49 26.27
CA GLN A 172 24.74 7.41 25.38
C GLN A 172 25.60 6.36 26.10
N PHE A 173 26.51 6.75 27.00
CA PHE A 173 27.22 5.80 27.87
C PHE A 173 26.29 5.04 28.81
N PHE A 174 25.30 5.71 29.41
CA PHE A 174 24.32 5.07 30.28
C PHE A 174 23.41 4.08 29.53
N PHE A 175 23.02 4.39 28.28
CA PHE A 175 22.34 3.41 27.40
C PHE A 175 23.22 2.16 27.22
N ILE A 176 24.47 2.34 26.80
CA ILE A 176 25.41 1.25 26.54
C ILE A 176 25.56 0.37 27.77
N TYR A 177 25.70 0.98 28.95
CA TYR A 177 25.76 0.27 30.21
C TYR A 177 24.49 -0.53 30.49
N ILE A 178 23.30 0.08 30.40
CA ILE A 178 22.05 -0.64 30.67
C ILE A 178 21.81 -1.78 29.66
N ALA A 179 22.03 -1.54 28.37
CA ALA A 179 21.85 -2.55 27.32
C ALA A 179 22.84 -3.72 27.44
N GLY A 180 24.12 -3.41 27.74
CA GLY A 180 25.20 -4.40 27.87
C GLY A 180 25.15 -5.23 29.15
N PHE A 181 24.74 -4.62 30.27
CA PHE A 181 24.99 -5.19 31.61
C PHE A 181 23.74 -5.51 32.44
N THR A 182 22.52 -5.20 31.96
CA THR A 182 21.26 -5.56 32.66
C THR A 182 20.48 -6.69 31.98
N SER A 183 19.91 -7.58 32.80
CA SER A 183 19.00 -8.63 32.32
C SER A 183 17.67 -8.08 31.81
N ARG A 184 16.98 -8.85 30.97
CA ARG A 184 15.67 -8.51 30.35
C ARG A 184 14.52 -8.24 31.35
N THR A 185 14.68 -8.63 32.61
CA THR A 185 13.72 -8.41 33.71
C THR A 185 14.18 -7.34 34.71
N SER A 186 15.34 -6.72 34.52
CA SER A 186 15.89 -5.77 35.49
C SER A 186 15.07 -4.49 35.61
N ILE A 187 14.71 -4.14 36.85
CA ILE A 187 14.03 -2.88 37.20
C ILE A 187 14.88 -1.64 36.90
N LEU A 188 16.20 -1.80 36.72
CA LEU A 188 17.09 -0.72 36.28
C LEU A 188 16.76 -0.19 34.89
N ARG A 189 16.00 -0.93 34.07
CA ARG A 189 15.56 -0.50 32.74
C ARG A 189 14.44 0.56 32.80
N PRO A 190 13.28 0.34 33.44
CA PRO A 190 12.28 1.40 33.60
C PRO A 190 12.80 2.58 34.43
N ILE A 191 13.61 2.35 35.47
CA ILE A 191 14.27 3.44 36.23
C ILE A 191 15.22 4.22 35.31
N GLY A 192 16.04 3.53 34.53
CA GLY A 192 16.96 4.14 33.57
C GLY A 192 16.24 4.96 32.50
N PHE A 193 15.06 4.53 32.05
CA PHE A 193 14.21 5.29 31.12
C PHE A 193 13.71 6.61 31.74
N ILE A 194 13.31 6.61 33.02
CA ILE A 194 12.89 7.83 33.72
C ILE A 194 14.06 8.82 33.84
N ILE A 195 15.25 8.34 34.21
CA ILE A 195 16.49 9.14 34.24
C ILE A 195 16.80 9.70 32.84
N PHE A 196 16.60 8.91 31.79
CA PHE A 196 16.72 9.33 30.40
C PHE A 196 15.75 10.45 30.02
N LEU A 197 14.46 10.31 30.35
CA LEU A 197 13.46 11.35 30.09
C LEU A 197 13.76 12.64 30.85
N ILE A 198 14.15 12.56 32.12
CA ILE A 198 14.52 13.73 32.93
C ILE A 198 15.77 14.42 32.36
N SER A 199 16.81 13.67 32.01
CA SER A 199 18.03 14.24 31.41
C SER A 199 17.80 14.80 30.00
N THR A 200 16.92 14.19 29.19
CA THR A 200 16.46 14.76 27.92
C THR A 200 15.69 16.05 28.16
N PHE A 201 14.77 16.08 29.13
CA PHE A 201 14.01 17.29 29.47
C PHE A 201 14.95 18.42 29.94
N ILE A 202 15.90 18.14 30.84
CA ILE A 202 16.91 19.10 31.28
C ILE A 202 17.72 19.62 30.09
N ALA A 203 18.23 18.73 29.22
CA ALA A 203 19.00 19.14 28.05
C ALA A 203 18.21 19.95 27.01
N LEU A 204 16.88 19.78 26.96
CA LEU A 204 15.96 20.60 26.15
C LEU A 204 15.59 21.92 26.84
N ALA A 205 15.55 21.96 28.17
CA ALA A 205 15.14 23.12 28.97
C ALA A 205 16.29 24.11 29.22
N THR A 206 17.51 23.63 29.47
CA THR A 206 18.71 24.49 29.55
C THR A 206 19.29 24.80 28.17
N PHE A 207 18.64 24.35 27.10
CA PHE A 207 19.15 24.41 25.74
C PHE A 207 19.45 25.83 25.27
N GLU A 208 18.52 26.76 25.50
CA GLU A 208 18.60 28.13 25.01
C GLU A 208 19.77 28.89 25.67
N ASP A 209 20.10 28.57 26.92
CA ASP A 209 21.20 29.17 27.71
C ASP A 209 22.60 28.90 27.11
N PHE A 210 22.76 27.92 26.20
CA PHE A 210 24.05 27.51 25.62
C PHE A 210 24.22 27.86 24.13
N VAL A 211 23.28 28.60 23.52
CA VAL A 211 23.25 28.79 22.06
C VAL A 211 23.40 30.25 21.66
N GLU A 212 24.63 30.64 21.35
CA GLU A 212 24.88 31.71 20.38
C GLU A 212 24.74 31.17 18.94
N PRO A 213 24.43 32.03 17.94
CA PRO A 213 24.34 31.61 16.54
C PRO A 213 25.65 30.99 16.02
N PRO A 214 25.59 29.95 15.16
CA PRO A 214 24.40 29.49 14.44
C PRO A 214 23.71 28.27 15.09
N GLY A 215 22.49 28.48 15.60
CA GLY A 215 21.73 27.51 16.40
C GLY A 215 21.15 26.29 15.66
N TRP A 216 21.87 25.71 14.69
CA TRP A 216 21.45 24.47 14.03
C TRP A 216 22.15 23.23 14.60
N VAL A 217 23.39 23.33 15.10
CA VAL A 217 24.05 22.25 15.86
C VAL A 217 23.14 21.87 17.02
N SER A 218 22.62 22.91 17.67
CA SER A 218 21.58 22.90 18.67
C SER A 218 20.30 22.20 18.17
N ARG A 219 19.73 22.55 17.01
CA ARG A 219 18.54 21.87 16.44
C ARG A 219 18.79 20.40 16.06
N ALA A 220 19.99 20.05 15.60
CA ALA A 220 20.41 18.67 15.35
C ALA A 220 20.43 17.87 16.66
N ILE A 221 20.99 18.43 17.73
CA ILE A 221 21.00 17.88 19.08
C ILE A 221 19.57 17.70 19.62
N ILE A 222 18.69 18.70 19.47
CA ILE A 222 17.25 18.58 19.80
C ILE A 222 16.60 17.39 19.09
N SER A 223 16.88 17.19 17.80
CA SER A 223 16.26 16.09 17.05
C SER A 223 16.76 14.70 17.47
N ALA A 224 18.01 14.60 17.95
CA ALA A 224 18.62 13.34 18.36
C ALA A 224 18.12 12.86 19.74
N PHE A 225 17.91 13.78 20.68
CA PHE A 225 17.54 13.44 22.06
C PHE A 225 16.23 12.61 22.20
N PRO A 226 15.07 13.03 21.62
CA PRO A 226 13.86 12.22 21.64
C PRO A 226 14.04 10.88 20.92
N GLN A 227 14.83 10.84 19.85
CA GLN A 227 15.06 9.62 19.08
C GLN A 227 15.82 8.56 19.88
N ILE A 228 16.81 8.95 20.69
CA ILE A 228 17.53 8.04 21.60
C ILE A 228 16.57 7.51 22.68
N SER A 229 15.76 8.37 23.28
CA SER A 229 14.76 7.98 24.29
C SER A 229 13.68 7.05 23.73
N LEU A 230 13.16 7.31 22.53
CA LEU A 230 12.23 6.41 21.83
C LEU A 230 12.89 5.05 21.51
N THR A 231 14.15 5.06 21.08
CA THR A 231 14.94 3.85 20.81
C THR A 231 15.16 3.02 22.08
N TYR A 232 15.40 3.66 23.23
CA TYR A 232 15.49 3.01 24.52
C TYR A 232 14.16 2.35 24.90
N PHE A 233 13.05 3.11 24.83
CA PHE A 233 11.72 2.61 25.15
C PHE A 233 11.35 1.39 24.30
N GLU A 234 11.52 1.49 22.99
CA GLU A 234 11.21 0.39 22.07
C GLU A 234 12.07 -0.86 22.35
N ARG A 235 13.39 -0.71 22.48
CA ARG A 235 14.32 -1.85 22.53
C ARG A 235 14.44 -2.46 23.93
N MET A 236 14.53 -1.64 24.97
CA MET A 236 14.81 -2.09 26.34
C MET A 236 13.53 -2.38 27.14
N ILE A 237 12.44 -1.62 26.93
CA ILE A 237 11.19 -1.75 27.68
C ILE A 237 10.18 -2.63 26.93
N VAL A 238 9.85 -2.29 25.67
CA VAL A 238 8.83 -3.02 24.90
C VAL A 238 9.37 -4.37 24.41
N ARG A 239 10.51 -4.39 23.70
CA ARG A 239 11.11 -5.61 23.13
C ARG A 239 11.97 -6.41 24.11
N LYS A 240 12.36 -5.83 25.25
CA LYS A 240 13.18 -6.45 26.31
C LYS A 240 14.50 -7.08 25.82
N ILE A 241 15.16 -6.47 24.83
CA ILE A 241 16.43 -6.96 24.25
C ILE A 241 17.53 -6.97 25.34
N ALA A 242 18.32 -8.03 25.42
CA ALA A 242 19.40 -8.21 26.40
C ALA A 242 20.58 -8.98 25.80
N TYR A 243 21.74 -8.93 26.44
CA TYR A 243 22.93 -9.67 26.03
C TYR A 243 22.68 -11.20 26.06
N THR A 244 23.20 -11.91 25.08
CA THR A 244 22.71 -13.24 24.66
C THR A 244 23.07 -14.43 25.56
N GLU A 245 23.82 -14.25 26.65
CA GLU A 245 24.18 -15.34 27.58
C GLU A 245 23.02 -15.85 28.46
N ASP A 246 21.83 -15.23 28.40
CA ASP A 246 20.60 -15.72 29.04
C ASP A 246 20.08 -17.07 28.47
N ARG A 247 20.75 -17.67 27.48
CA ARG A 247 20.26 -18.85 26.74
C ARG A 247 21.04 -20.16 26.86
N GLU A 248 22.32 -20.16 27.22
CA GLU A 248 23.11 -21.39 27.34
C GLU A 248 24.30 -21.20 28.30
N LYS A 249 24.08 -21.50 29.58
CA LYS A 249 25.16 -21.74 30.56
C LYS A 249 25.20 -23.19 30.98
N LYS A 250 25.85 -23.99 30.14
CA LYS A 250 26.64 -25.14 30.57
C LYS A 250 28.02 -25.06 29.90
N ASP A 251 29.05 -25.23 30.74
CA ASP A 251 30.40 -25.64 30.36
C ASP A 251 31.23 -24.68 29.49
N GLN A 252 31.54 -23.49 30.00
CA GLN A 252 32.72 -22.70 29.57
C GLN A 252 33.54 -22.16 30.76
N GLU A 253 34.86 -22.22 30.63
CA GLU A 253 35.85 -21.76 31.61
C GLU A 253 35.74 -20.25 31.92
N PRO A 254 36.21 -19.79 33.10
CA PRO A 254 36.16 -18.38 33.49
C PRO A 254 37.03 -17.51 32.57
N GLN A 255 36.39 -16.86 31.60
CA GLN A 255 36.99 -15.77 30.84
C GLN A 255 37.37 -14.61 31.77
N SER A 256 38.49 -13.94 31.50
CA SER A 256 38.95 -12.84 32.36
C SER A 256 37.92 -11.73 32.46
N THR A 257 37.80 -11.11 33.64
CA THR A 257 36.80 -10.07 33.96
C THR A 257 36.79 -8.92 32.95
N ILE A 258 37.97 -8.59 32.41
CA ILE A 258 38.17 -7.57 31.38
C ILE A 258 37.59 -8.01 30.02
N ALA A 259 37.76 -9.27 29.62
CA ALA A 259 37.23 -9.80 28.37
C ALA A 259 35.69 -9.84 28.37
N GLU A 260 35.07 -10.19 29.51
CA GLU A 260 33.62 -10.23 29.65
C GLU A 260 32.99 -8.82 29.74
N PHE A 261 33.57 -7.91 30.55
CA PHE A 261 33.16 -6.50 30.58
C PHE A 261 33.14 -5.90 29.16
N ARG A 262 34.20 -6.18 28.42
CA ARG A 262 34.39 -5.71 27.06
C ARG A 262 33.34 -6.25 26.09
N LYS A 263 32.99 -7.53 26.14
CA LYS A 263 31.93 -8.11 25.29
C LYS A 263 30.58 -7.42 25.50
N ARG A 264 30.21 -7.23 26.77
CA ARG A 264 28.97 -6.53 27.16
C ARG A 264 28.93 -5.09 26.69
N TYR A 265 30.06 -4.38 26.80
CA TYR A 265 30.19 -3.01 26.29
C TYR A 265 29.96 -2.94 24.78
N VAL A 266 30.57 -3.85 23.99
CA VAL A 266 30.38 -3.91 22.53
C VAL A 266 28.91 -4.16 22.17
N PHE A 267 28.25 -5.13 22.81
CA PHE A 267 26.81 -5.36 22.60
C PHE A 267 25.95 -4.14 22.94
N GLY A 268 26.21 -3.50 24.09
CA GLY A 268 25.50 -2.28 24.48
C GLY A 268 25.66 -1.15 23.45
N GLN A 269 26.85 -1.04 22.86
CA GLN A 269 27.20 -0.07 21.82
C GLN A 269 26.51 -0.37 20.49
N GLU A 270 26.42 -1.63 20.08
CA GLU A 270 25.63 -2.06 18.91
C GLU A 270 24.14 -1.73 19.08
N VAL A 271 23.56 -2.01 20.24
CA VAL A 271 22.14 -1.74 20.51
C VAL A 271 21.85 -0.24 20.65
N ALA A 272 22.78 0.55 21.18
CA ALA A 272 22.68 2.01 21.28
C ALA A 272 22.77 2.71 19.92
N SER A 273 23.71 2.30 19.07
CA SER A 273 24.07 3.04 17.87
C SER A 273 23.50 2.45 16.57
N SER A 274 23.04 1.20 16.53
CA SER A 274 22.47 0.64 15.29
C SER A 274 21.09 1.23 14.95
N MET A 275 20.94 1.84 13.77
CA MET A 275 19.62 2.19 13.21
C MET A 275 18.94 1.04 12.46
N ARG A 276 19.60 -0.12 12.30
CA ARG A 276 19.13 -1.26 11.51
C ARG A 276 17.99 -2.08 12.12
N GLY A 277 17.39 -1.61 13.23
CA GLY A 277 16.32 -2.32 13.93
C GLY A 277 16.72 -3.74 14.36
N LEU A 278 17.83 -3.89 15.10
CA LEU A 278 18.28 -5.20 15.63
C LEU A 278 17.16 -5.87 16.45
N GLY A 279 16.84 -7.13 16.14
CA GLY A 279 15.77 -7.87 16.82
C GLY A 279 14.36 -7.40 16.46
N THR A 280 14.17 -6.74 15.32
CA THR A 280 12.85 -6.26 14.86
C THR A 280 12.37 -6.96 13.58
N PRO A 281 11.06 -6.92 13.24
CA PRO A 281 10.56 -7.38 11.94
C PRO A 281 11.15 -6.62 10.75
N TRP A 282 11.65 -5.41 11.01
CA TRP A 282 12.32 -4.52 10.05
C TRP A 282 13.84 -4.68 10.07
N GLU A 283 14.38 -5.65 10.83
CA GLU A 283 15.82 -5.94 10.82
C GLU A 283 16.24 -6.31 9.40
N ILE A 284 17.15 -5.53 8.82
CA ILE A 284 17.65 -5.78 7.47
C ILE A 284 18.62 -6.97 7.53
N ARG A 285 18.04 -8.17 7.41
CA ARG A 285 18.77 -9.44 7.37
C ARG A 285 19.61 -9.53 6.10
N ASN A 286 20.76 -10.17 6.20
CA ASN A 286 21.67 -10.46 5.08
C ASN A 286 22.26 -9.23 4.36
N ILE A 287 22.47 -8.10 5.05
CA ILE A 287 23.51 -7.16 4.63
C ILE A 287 24.85 -7.83 4.92
N HIS A 288 25.62 -8.16 3.88
CA HIS A 288 26.96 -8.73 4.03
C HIS A 288 27.84 -7.81 4.88
N HIS A 289 28.66 -8.41 5.74
CA HIS A 289 29.72 -7.66 6.40
C HIS A 289 30.81 -7.42 5.36
N PHE A 290 31.06 -6.13 5.12
CA PHE A 290 32.10 -5.53 4.29
C PHE A 290 32.64 -6.35 3.11
N ASP A 291 32.09 -6.20 1.91
CA ASP A 291 32.82 -5.83 0.69
C ASP A 291 31.83 -5.67 -0.47
N SER A 292 32.24 -4.93 -1.49
CA SER A 292 31.48 -4.61 -2.70
C SER A 292 31.46 -5.72 -3.75
N GLN A 293 32.19 -6.83 -3.55
CA GLN A 293 32.13 -8.01 -4.44
C GLN A 293 32.10 -9.38 -3.73
N ASP A 294 32.65 -9.53 -2.52
CA ASP A 294 32.63 -10.81 -1.77
C ASP A 294 31.67 -10.80 -0.55
N PRO A 295 30.68 -11.72 -0.48
CA PRO A 295 29.85 -12.00 0.70
C PRO A 295 30.52 -12.22 2.06
N THR A 296 31.81 -12.55 2.07
CA THR A 296 32.57 -13.12 3.21
C THR A 296 33.79 -12.31 3.64
N TYR A 297 34.15 -11.25 2.90
CA TYR A 297 35.30 -10.42 3.24
C TYR A 297 35.08 -9.74 4.61
N VAL A 298 36.18 -9.56 5.33
CA VAL A 298 36.23 -8.73 6.53
C VAL A 298 37.53 -7.94 6.40
N PRO A 299 37.50 -6.59 6.36
CA PRO A 299 38.71 -5.81 6.23
C PRO A 299 39.64 -6.11 7.40
N ALA A 300 40.95 -6.14 7.14
CA ALA A 300 41.91 -6.21 8.23
C ALA A 300 41.71 -5.01 9.19
N ALA A 301 41.98 -5.22 10.48
CA ALA A 301 41.70 -4.22 11.52
C ALA A 301 42.34 -2.85 11.23
N THR A 302 43.55 -2.82 10.67
CA THR A 302 44.25 -1.57 10.33
C THR A 302 43.52 -0.77 9.23
N PRO A 303 43.27 -1.31 8.01
CA PRO A 303 42.39 -0.66 7.04
C PRO A 303 41.03 -0.21 7.60
N PHE A 304 40.38 -1.05 8.41
CA PHE A 304 39.09 -0.71 9.02
C PHE A 304 39.18 0.52 9.94
N VAL A 305 40.18 0.56 10.83
CA VAL A 305 40.40 1.70 11.74
C VAL A 305 40.75 2.96 10.93
N CYS A 306 41.66 2.87 9.95
CA CYS A 306 42.02 4.00 9.09
C CYS A 306 40.82 4.57 8.33
N ILE A 307 39.98 3.73 7.72
CA ILE A 307 38.78 4.16 7.00
C ILE A 307 37.75 4.81 7.93
N ASN A 308 37.55 4.27 9.15
CA ASN A 308 36.60 4.86 10.09
C ASN A 308 37.14 6.17 10.70
N LEU A 309 38.44 6.30 10.97
CA LEU A 309 39.05 7.58 11.36
C LEU A 309 38.97 8.63 10.23
N LEU A 310 39.16 8.22 8.97
CA LEU A 310 38.94 9.10 7.82
C LEU A 310 37.47 9.56 7.73
N LYS A 311 36.50 8.67 8.02
CA LYS A 311 35.08 9.05 8.12
C LYS A 311 34.83 10.04 9.27
N VAL A 312 35.46 9.89 10.43
CA VAL A 312 35.37 10.88 11.53
C VAL A 312 35.87 12.25 11.05
N LEU A 313 37.04 12.30 10.41
CA LEU A 313 37.61 13.54 9.87
C LEU A 313 36.70 14.17 8.79
N LEU A 314 36.23 13.37 7.84
CA LEU A 314 35.36 13.87 6.77
C LEU A 314 34.00 14.34 7.30
N CYS A 315 33.40 13.62 8.25
CA CYS A 315 32.19 14.08 8.93
C CYS A 315 32.43 15.38 9.71
N TYR A 316 33.58 15.52 10.39
CA TYR A 316 33.96 16.78 11.05
C TYR A 316 34.11 17.93 10.05
N PHE A 317 34.82 17.73 8.93
CA PHE A 317 34.99 18.76 7.90
C PHE A 317 33.68 19.14 7.20
N VAL A 318 32.85 18.17 6.80
CA VAL A 318 31.54 18.45 6.17
C VAL A 318 30.61 19.15 7.15
N HIS A 319 30.53 18.69 8.40
CA HIS A 319 29.77 19.37 9.46
C HIS A 319 30.28 20.80 9.65
N LYS A 320 31.61 21.02 9.73
CA LYS A 320 32.21 22.35 9.83
C LYS A 320 31.94 23.23 8.60
N MET A 321 31.96 22.68 7.39
CA MET A 321 31.55 23.41 6.19
C MET A 321 30.09 23.84 6.29
N CYS A 322 29.18 22.93 6.67
CA CYS A 322 27.78 23.25 6.93
C CYS A 322 27.59 24.29 8.05
N ILE A 323 28.49 24.39 9.04
CA ILE A 323 28.50 25.51 10.00
C ILE A 323 28.82 26.81 9.26
N THR A 324 29.93 26.84 8.52
CA THR A 324 30.45 28.06 7.87
C THR A 324 29.63 28.57 6.69
N THR A 325 28.87 27.71 6.01
CA THR A 325 28.03 28.09 4.86
C THR A 325 26.63 28.56 5.24
N GLN A 326 26.30 28.68 6.54
CA GLN A 326 25.01 29.26 6.92
C GLN A 326 25.01 30.76 6.69
N LEU A 327 24.14 31.19 5.77
CA LEU A 327 23.71 32.58 5.63
C LEU A 327 23.29 33.10 7.01
N SER A 328 23.71 34.32 7.36
CA SER A 328 23.31 34.97 8.61
C SER A 328 21.78 34.98 8.71
N LEU A 329 21.25 34.56 9.87
CA LEU A 329 19.80 34.59 10.10
C LEU A 329 19.32 36.04 10.08
N ASN A 330 18.79 36.47 8.93
CA ASN A 330 18.05 37.72 8.87
C ASN A 330 16.75 37.54 9.68
N GLN A 331 16.71 38.14 10.88
CA GLN A 331 15.61 38.03 11.84
C GLN A 331 14.25 38.41 11.24
N GLN A 332 14.24 39.22 10.18
CA GLN A 332 13.04 39.64 9.45
C GLN A 332 12.22 38.47 8.87
N TYR A 333 12.84 37.33 8.56
CA TYR A 333 12.15 36.12 8.07
C TYR A 333 11.78 35.10 9.18
N MET A 334 12.13 35.40 10.44
CA MET A 334 11.93 34.52 11.62
C MET A 334 11.17 35.24 12.75
N ALA A 335 10.35 36.24 12.39
CA ALA A 335 9.50 36.98 13.32
C ALA A 335 8.46 36.06 14.01
N PRO A 336 7.82 36.49 15.14
CA PRO A 336 7.05 35.61 16.04
C PRO A 336 5.88 34.81 15.44
N ASN A 337 5.45 35.14 14.22
CA ASN A 337 4.35 34.49 13.53
C ASN A 337 4.86 33.28 12.71
N TYR A 338 5.15 32.16 13.40
CA TYR A 338 5.39 30.85 12.78
C TYR A 338 4.10 30.28 12.14
N VAL A 339 3.66 30.91 11.05
CA VAL A 339 2.53 30.44 10.25
C VAL A 339 3.01 29.26 9.37
N PRO A 340 2.35 28.09 9.40
CA PRO A 340 2.71 26.96 8.53
C PRO A 340 2.71 27.35 7.06
N ILE A 341 3.69 26.85 6.28
CA ILE A 341 3.92 27.26 4.88
C ILE A 341 2.66 27.18 4.00
N LEU A 342 1.80 26.20 4.24
CA LEU A 342 0.53 25.97 3.53
C LEU A 342 -0.51 27.09 3.73
N ARG A 343 -0.38 27.94 4.76
CA ARG A 343 -1.26 29.09 5.02
C ARG A 343 -0.77 30.40 4.38
N ARG A 344 0.44 30.45 3.82
CA ARG A 344 1.03 31.66 3.20
C ARG A 344 1.61 31.41 1.80
N VAL A 345 1.17 30.37 1.10
CA VAL A 345 1.69 29.95 -0.23
C VAL A 345 1.75 31.10 -1.26
N SER A 346 0.82 32.05 -1.21
CA SER A 346 0.78 33.24 -2.09
C SER A 346 1.85 34.30 -1.79
N GLU A 347 2.54 34.23 -0.64
CA GLU A 347 3.46 35.26 -0.15
C GLU A 347 4.92 34.78 -0.06
N VAL A 348 5.19 33.49 -0.28
CA VAL A 348 6.53 32.92 -0.11
C VAL A 348 7.43 33.31 -1.28
N SER A 349 8.50 34.06 -1.01
CA SER A 349 9.47 34.43 -2.03
C SER A 349 10.38 33.25 -2.44
N LEU A 350 10.89 33.28 -3.68
CA LEU A 350 11.83 32.27 -4.17
C LEU A 350 13.13 32.22 -3.33
N VAL A 351 13.59 33.38 -2.86
CA VAL A 351 14.76 33.51 -1.98
C VAL A 351 14.48 32.84 -0.63
N GLU A 352 13.29 33.03 -0.06
CA GLU A 352 12.89 32.37 1.19
C GLU A 352 12.79 30.84 1.02
N LEU A 353 12.26 30.35 -0.11
CA LEU A 353 12.26 28.92 -0.43
C LEU A 353 13.69 28.36 -0.53
N GLN A 354 14.60 29.08 -1.17
CA GLN A 354 16.02 28.70 -1.26
C GLN A 354 16.69 28.67 0.11
N VAL A 355 16.51 29.70 0.94
CA VAL A 355 17.07 29.75 2.30
C VAL A 355 16.50 28.62 3.17
N ARG A 356 15.19 28.40 3.15
CA ARG A 356 14.54 27.28 3.89
C ARG A 356 15.04 25.91 3.39
N TYR A 357 15.21 25.73 2.08
CA TYR A 357 15.75 24.49 1.50
C TYR A 357 17.21 24.26 1.91
N ILE A 358 18.09 25.25 1.75
CA ILE A 358 19.50 25.18 2.14
C ILE A 358 19.64 24.92 3.65
N ALA A 359 18.86 25.61 4.49
CA ALA A 359 18.84 25.39 5.94
C ALA A 359 18.37 23.96 6.31
N THR A 360 17.36 23.43 5.61
CA THR A 360 16.87 22.06 5.83
C THR A 360 17.91 21.02 5.41
N VAL A 361 18.48 21.16 4.20
CA VAL A 361 19.48 20.22 3.67
C VAL A 361 20.76 20.24 4.52
N THR A 362 21.28 21.42 4.88
CA THR A 362 22.47 21.51 5.75
C THR A 362 22.21 20.93 7.15
N THR A 363 21.01 21.11 7.71
CA THR A 363 20.64 20.49 8.99
C THR A 363 20.62 18.96 8.89
N VAL A 364 20.00 18.39 7.85
CA VAL A 364 19.94 16.92 7.64
C VAL A 364 21.33 16.33 7.41
N VAL A 365 22.14 16.93 6.53
CA VAL A 365 23.53 16.51 6.27
C VAL A 365 24.36 16.53 7.55
N SER A 366 24.14 17.52 8.42
CA SER A 366 24.93 17.67 9.62
C SER A 366 24.50 16.75 10.77
N ILE A 367 23.20 16.43 10.89
CA ILE A 367 22.70 15.34 11.75
C ILE A 367 23.34 14.01 11.33
N PHE A 368 23.34 13.72 10.02
CA PHE A 368 23.99 12.54 9.46
C PHE A 368 25.49 12.51 9.81
N CYS A 369 26.22 13.61 9.63
CA CYS A 369 27.65 13.70 9.96
C CYS A 369 27.92 13.50 11.45
N PHE A 370 27.07 14.03 12.35
CA PHE A 370 27.21 13.83 13.79
C PHE A 370 27.05 12.35 14.17
N ILE A 371 25.98 11.71 13.69
CA ILE A 371 25.68 10.29 14.00
C ILE A 371 26.72 9.35 13.36
N GLN A 372 27.06 9.55 12.08
CA GLN A 372 28.09 8.76 11.39
C GLN A 372 29.47 8.97 12.03
N GLY A 373 29.83 10.19 12.41
CA GLY A 373 31.09 10.51 13.06
C GLY A 373 31.23 9.80 14.41
N GLY A 374 30.23 9.94 15.30
CA GLY A 374 30.21 9.27 16.61
C GLY A 374 30.33 7.75 16.51
N TYR A 375 29.60 7.12 15.58
CA TYR A 375 29.72 5.69 15.34
C TYR A 375 31.07 5.28 14.72
N SER A 376 31.61 6.06 13.78
CA SER A 376 32.90 5.74 13.16
C SER A 376 34.02 5.79 14.21
N LEU A 377 33.97 6.75 15.12
CA LEU A 377 34.87 6.84 16.27
C LEU A 377 34.70 5.65 17.22
N ALA A 378 33.46 5.29 17.55
CA ALA A 378 33.12 4.13 18.38
C ALA A 378 33.65 2.80 17.79
N SER A 379 33.47 2.59 16.48
CA SER A 379 33.93 1.40 15.77
C SER A 379 35.45 1.32 15.71
N ALA A 380 36.13 2.43 15.43
CA ALA A 380 37.58 2.52 15.41
C ALA A 380 38.17 2.20 16.79
N ALA A 381 37.61 2.77 17.87
CA ALA A 381 38.06 2.51 19.25
C ALA A 381 37.88 1.03 19.64
N SER A 382 36.70 0.46 19.37
CA SER A 382 36.39 -0.93 19.72
C SER A 382 37.25 -1.95 18.98
N VAL A 383 37.48 -1.74 17.67
CA VAL A 383 38.38 -2.58 16.86
C VAL A 383 39.85 -2.40 17.26
N THR A 384 40.30 -1.17 17.54
CA THR A 384 41.66 -0.93 18.06
C THR A 384 41.91 -1.73 19.33
N MET A 385 40.90 -1.81 20.22
CA MET A 385 41.00 -2.62 21.42
C MET A 385 40.89 -4.13 21.15
N ASN A 386 40.16 -4.62 20.13
CA ASN A 386 40.06 -6.04 19.73
C ASN A 386 40.00 -6.19 18.20
N PRO A 387 41.11 -6.58 17.56
CA PRO A 387 41.15 -6.81 16.12
C PRO A 387 40.16 -7.85 15.60
N LYS A 388 39.67 -8.80 16.43
CA LYS A 388 38.64 -9.77 16.02
C LYS A 388 37.23 -9.18 15.93
N ALA A 389 37.00 -7.96 16.44
CA ALA A 389 35.69 -7.31 16.46
C ALA A 389 35.27 -6.76 15.08
N VAL A 390 36.16 -6.67 14.09
CA VAL A 390 35.85 -6.06 12.78
C VAL A 390 34.65 -6.72 12.09
N LYS A 391 34.52 -8.04 12.25
CA LYS A 391 33.41 -8.84 11.71
C LYS A 391 32.06 -8.55 12.39
N ASP A 392 32.08 -8.02 13.61
CA ASP A 392 30.90 -7.82 14.46
C ASP A 392 30.29 -6.41 14.22
N TRP A 393 31.12 -5.42 13.87
CA TRP A 393 30.70 -4.03 13.61
C TRP A 393 29.90 -3.87 12.30
N ARG A 394 28.58 -3.66 12.40
CA ARG A 394 27.70 -3.43 11.23
C ARG A 394 27.52 -1.94 10.89
N PRO A 395 27.83 -1.44 9.67
CA PRO A 395 27.77 0.00 9.33
C PRO A 395 26.50 0.73 9.80
N ILE A 396 26.61 1.92 10.39
CA ILE A 396 25.47 2.55 11.09
C ILE A 396 24.29 2.84 10.16
N PHE A 397 24.59 3.44 9.01
CA PHE A 397 23.76 3.49 7.83
C PHE A 397 24.20 2.33 6.93
N GLY A 398 23.35 1.94 5.98
CA GLY A 398 23.87 1.34 4.75
C GLY A 398 24.94 2.24 4.12
N GLU A 399 25.71 1.72 3.18
CA GLU A 399 26.41 2.65 2.29
C GLU A 399 25.36 3.56 1.60
N LEU A 400 25.76 4.73 1.11
CA LEU A 400 24.94 5.47 0.11
C LEU A 400 24.60 4.54 -1.09
N THR A 401 25.41 3.50 -1.23
CA THR A 401 25.22 2.33 -2.05
C THR A 401 24.38 1.21 -1.35
N GLU A 402 23.34 1.52 -0.57
CA GLU A 402 22.11 0.71 -0.61
C GLU A 402 21.32 1.02 -1.90
N SER A 403 21.70 2.11 -2.59
CA SER A 403 21.64 2.23 -4.07
C SER A 403 22.43 1.12 -4.80
N TYR A 404 23.32 0.38 -4.12
CA TYR A 404 23.94 -0.85 -4.62
C TYR A 404 23.19 -2.12 -4.20
N CYS A 405 22.17 -2.10 -3.34
CA CYS A 405 21.17 -3.18 -3.39
C CYS A 405 20.52 -3.16 -4.78
N LEU A 406 20.12 -1.98 -5.27
CA LEU A 406 19.67 -1.80 -6.65
C LEU A 406 20.75 -2.19 -7.67
N ARG A 407 22.02 -1.77 -7.52
CA ARG A 407 23.14 -2.18 -8.41
C ARG A 407 23.44 -3.69 -8.38
N GLN A 408 23.32 -4.34 -7.23
CA GLN A 408 23.58 -5.77 -7.02
C GLN A 408 22.46 -6.60 -7.65
N PHE A 409 21.19 -6.23 -7.39
CA PHE A 409 20.06 -6.85 -8.09
C PHE A 409 20.09 -6.54 -9.58
N TRP A 410 20.51 -5.34 -10.01
CA TRP A 410 20.66 -4.99 -11.43
C TRP A 410 21.77 -5.78 -12.11
N SER A 411 22.91 -5.98 -11.45
CA SER A 411 23.99 -6.85 -11.94
C SER A 411 23.53 -8.31 -12.07
N LYS A 412 22.85 -8.85 -11.05
CA LYS A 412 22.22 -10.18 -11.11
C LYS A 412 21.17 -10.26 -12.23
N ALA A 413 20.32 -9.25 -12.39
CA ALA A 413 19.33 -9.18 -13.46
C ALA A 413 19.97 -9.12 -14.86
N LYS A 414 21.04 -8.34 -15.03
CA LYS A 414 21.82 -8.29 -16.27
C LYS A 414 22.47 -9.62 -16.60
N ALA A 415 22.94 -10.37 -15.60
CA ALA A 415 23.49 -11.71 -15.77
C ALA A 415 22.43 -12.76 -16.22
N ILE A 416 21.13 -12.50 -16.04
CA ILE A 416 20.07 -13.35 -16.61
C ILE A 416 20.06 -13.22 -18.14
N GLY A 417 20.35 -12.04 -18.71
CA GLY A 417 20.35 -11.83 -20.17
C GLY A 417 18.99 -11.47 -20.78
N LEU A 418 17.98 -11.20 -19.95
CA LEU A 418 16.70 -10.60 -20.38
C LEU A 418 16.79 -9.05 -20.36
N PRO A 419 15.88 -8.33 -21.05
CA PRO A 419 15.74 -6.87 -20.93
C PRO A 419 15.50 -6.45 -19.46
N VAL A 420 16.13 -5.36 -19.01
CA VAL A 420 16.07 -4.91 -17.60
C VAL A 420 15.61 -3.45 -17.50
N LEU A 421 14.47 -3.26 -16.84
CA LEU A 421 13.92 -1.99 -16.35
C LEU A 421 14.33 -1.79 -14.88
N VAL A 422 14.64 -0.55 -14.50
CA VAL A 422 15.21 -0.22 -13.18
C VAL A 422 14.29 0.76 -12.45
N THR A 423 13.64 0.31 -11.38
CA THR A 423 12.85 1.19 -10.50
C THR A 423 13.63 1.56 -9.23
N PRO A 424 13.81 2.86 -8.91
CA PRO A 424 14.46 3.29 -7.68
C PRO A 424 13.60 3.04 -6.44
N ILE A 425 12.28 2.90 -6.59
CA ILE A 425 11.32 2.69 -5.50
C ILE A 425 10.65 1.34 -5.70
N ASP A 426 10.85 0.39 -4.78
CA ASP A 426 10.12 -0.88 -4.84
C ASP A 426 8.61 -0.67 -4.60
N PRO A 427 7.71 -1.16 -5.46
CA PRO A 427 6.27 -0.93 -5.34
C PRO A 427 5.59 -1.73 -4.21
N SER A 428 6.31 -2.63 -3.51
CA SER A 428 5.87 -3.22 -2.24
C SER A 428 6.35 -2.43 -1.00
N ASN A 429 6.93 -1.24 -1.19
CA ASN A 429 7.19 -0.28 -0.13
C ASN A 429 5.85 0.30 0.37
N VAL A 430 5.50 0.06 1.64
CA VAL A 430 4.19 0.43 2.19
C VAL A 430 3.95 1.96 2.18
N PRO A 431 4.90 2.83 2.60
CA PRO A 431 4.78 4.28 2.39
C PRO A 431 4.52 4.69 0.95
N TYR A 432 5.23 4.12 -0.03
CA TYR A 432 4.97 4.40 -1.44
C TYR A 432 3.56 3.94 -1.84
N LEU A 433 3.18 2.71 -1.49
CA LEU A 433 1.88 2.13 -1.80
C LEU A 433 0.72 3.00 -1.26
N LEU A 434 0.82 3.48 -0.01
CA LEU A 434 -0.22 4.31 0.61
C LEU A 434 -0.34 5.70 -0.02
N CYS A 435 0.77 6.28 -0.47
CA CYS A 435 0.80 7.64 -1.03
C CYS A 435 0.87 7.67 -2.57
N SER A 436 0.79 6.51 -3.24
CA SER A 436 1.12 6.37 -4.67
C SER A 436 0.19 7.19 -5.57
N SER A 437 -1.11 7.22 -5.26
CA SER A 437 -2.11 8.04 -5.98
C SER A 437 -1.80 9.54 -5.99
N PHE A 438 -1.05 10.05 -5.00
CA PHE A 438 -0.59 11.44 -4.94
C PHE A 438 0.85 11.61 -5.48
N LEU A 439 1.75 10.68 -5.15
CA LEU A 439 3.15 10.76 -5.58
C LEU A 439 3.34 10.49 -7.08
N GLU A 440 2.61 9.54 -7.67
CA GLU A 440 2.86 9.11 -9.05
C GLU A 440 2.64 10.24 -10.09
N PRO A 441 1.55 11.03 -10.06
CA PRO A 441 1.38 12.16 -10.97
C PRO A 441 2.42 13.27 -10.74
N LEU A 442 2.89 13.43 -9.50
CA LEU A 442 3.91 14.41 -9.12
C LEU A 442 5.29 14.01 -9.64
N LEU A 443 5.69 12.76 -9.43
CA LEU A 443 6.97 12.19 -9.86
C LEU A 443 7.09 12.18 -11.39
N ARG A 444 6.01 11.87 -12.12
CA ARG A 444 5.98 11.94 -13.60
C ARG A 444 6.18 13.36 -14.13
N LYS A 445 5.72 14.39 -13.41
CA LYS A 445 5.80 15.80 -13.85
C LYS A 445 7.07 16.53 -13.41
N ILE A 446 7.59 16.24 -12.22
CA ILE A 446 8.70 17.00 -11.62
C ILE A 446 10.09 16.46 -12.01
N LEU A 447 10.23 15.16 -12.25
CA LEU A 447 11.56 14.56 -12.48
C LEU A 447 12.04 14.76 -13.94
N PRO A 448 13.11 15.55 -14.18
CA PRO A 448 13.56 15.87 -15.53
C PRO A 448 14.24 14.67 -16.23
N PHE A 449 14.52 14.82 -17.52
CA PHE A 449 15.28 13.85 -18.33
C PHE A 449 14.70 12.42 -18.38
N GLY A 450 13.40 12.26 -18.17
CA GLY A 450 12.75 10.94 -18.13
C GLY A 450 13.04 10.15 -16.85
N LEU A 451 13.60 10.77 -15.80
CA LEU A 451 13.77 10.14 -14.49
C LEU A 451 12.42 9.78 -13.83
N GLY A 452 11.30 10.37 -14.28
CA GLY A 452 9.95 9.97 -13.90
C GLY A 452 9.44 8.70 -14.60
N ASN A 453 10.12 8.18 -15.63
CA ASN A 453 9.62 7.07 -16.44
C ASN A 453 9.52 5.75 -15.68
N PHE A 454 10.19 5.59 -14.52
CA PHE A 454 9.98 4.38 -13.72
C PHE A 454 8.54 4.26 -13.21
N VAL A 455 7.83 5.38 -13.02
CA VAL A 455 6.43 5.37 -12.59
C VAL A 455 5.52 4.70 -13.63
N GLU A 456 5.96 4.60 -14.89
CA GLU A 456 5.28 3.88 -15.96
C GLU A 456 5.09 2.39 -15.60
N TYR A 457 6.14 1.71 -15.14
CA TYR A 457 6.16 0.29 -14.80
C TYR A 457 6.21 0.02 -13.28
N ASN A 458 5.86 1.03 -12.48
CA ASN A 458 5.87 0.99 -11.02
C ASN A 458 4.56 1.47 -10.37
N SER A 459 3.64 2.03 -11.16
CA SER A 459 2.25 2.27 -10.74
C SER A 459 1.54 0.97 -10.41
N ARG A 460 0.41 1.01 -9.69
CA ARG A 460 -0.40 -0.20 -9.45
C ARG A 460 -0.99 -0.76 -10.74
N ASP A 461 -1.35 0.15 -11.65
CA ASP A 461 -2.13 -0.11 -12.87
C ASP A 461 -1.26 -0.35 -14.12
N TRP A 462 0.07 -0.40 -13.98
CA TRP A 462 0.98 -0.61 -15.13
C TRP A 462 0.64 -1.86 -15.95
N ASN A 463 0.13 -2.91 -15.27
CA ASN A 463 -0.38 -4.15 -15.86
C ASN A 463 -1.73 -4.01 -16.60
N TYR A 464 -2.14 -2.78 -16.90
CA TYR A 464 -3.30 -2.49 -17.74
C TYR A 464 -3.03 -1.26 -18.62
N GLU A 465 -2.62 -0.14 -18.01
CA GLU A 465 -2.43 1.15 -18.71
C GLU A 465 -1.30 1.18 -19.75
N GLN A 466 -0.24 0.38 -19.55
CA GLN A 466 1.04 0.52 -20.27
C GLN A 466 1.43 -0.76 -21.03
N ILE A 467 0.58 -1.78 -20.99
CA ILE A 467 0.93 -3.18 -21.30
C ILE A 467 1.43 -3.38 -22.73
N HIS A 468 0.64 -2.95 -23.70
CA HIS A 468 0.87 -3.24 -25.11
C HIS A 468 2.16 -2.55 -25.54
N ASP A 469 2.20 -1.24 -25.34
CA ASP A 469 3.33 -0.36 -25.63
C ASP A 469 4.63 -0.81 -24.95
N LEU A 470 4.57 -1.24 -23.67
CA LEU A 470 5.76 -1.71 -22.94
C LEU A 470 6.29 -3.04 -23.50
N GLN A 471 5.41 -3.98 -23.84
CA GLN A 471 5.81 -5.28 -24.40
C GLN A 471 6.26 -5.19 -25.86
N GLU A 472 5.63 -4.35 -26.69
CA GLU A 472 6.11 -4.11 -28.05
C GLU A 472 7.48 -3.41 -28.03
N ARG A 473 7.69 -2.46 -27.11
CA ARG A 473 8.95 -1.70 -26.99
C ARG A 473 10.11 -2.49 -26.41
N ILE A 474 9.86 -3.49 -25.56
CA ILE A 474 10.92 -4.17 -24.77
C ILE A 474 10.98 -5.68 -25.01
N GLY A 475 9.89 -6.29 -25.48
CA GLY A 475 9.74 -7.73 -25.69
C GLY A 475 8.73 -8.37 -24.74
N ASP A 476 8.32 -9.60 -25.08
CA ASP A 476 7.31 -10.35 -24.31
C ASP A 476 7.72 -10.66 -22.86
N THR A 477 9.04 -10.71 -22.59
CA THR A 477 9.62 -11.14 -21.32
C THR A 477 10.74 -10.19 -20.91
N PHE A 478 10.62 -9.62 -19.71
CA PHE A 478 11.55 -8.62 -19.19
C PHE A 478 11.65 -8.67 -17.67
N ILE A 479 12.62 -7.94 -17.13
CA ILE A 479 12.89 -7.83 -15.70
C ILE A 479 12.59 -6.41 -15.24
N ILE A 480 11.84 -6.25 -14.16
CA ILE A 480 11.81 -5.03 -13.34
C ILE A 480 12.65 -5.28 -12.10
N VAL A 481 13.72 -4.51 -11.92
CA VAL A 481 14.60 -4.59 -10.76
C VAL A 481 14.43 -3.39 -9.84
N SER A 482 14.33 -3.66 -8.54
CA SER A 482 14.21 -2.65 -7.48
C SER A 482 15.33 -2.76 -6.46
N SER A 483 15.38 -1.84 -5.51
CA SER A 483 16.27 -1.91 -4.33
C SER A 483 15.98 -3.09 -3.40
N LYS A 484 14.86 -3.80 -3.58
CA LYS A 484 14.39 -4.89 -2.70
C LYS A 484 14.41 -6.27 -3.36
N GLN A 485 14.14 -6.37 -4.67
CA GLN A 485 14.01 -7.65 -5.36
C GLN A 485 14.14 -7.55 -6.89
N ILE A 486 14.37 -8.71 -7.52
CA ILE A 486 14.22 -8.92 -8.97
C ILE A 486 12.80 -9.42 -9.24
N ARG A 487 12.12 -8.84 -10.24
CA ARG A 487 10.84 -9.35 -10.77
C ARG A 487 10.96 -9.65 -12.25
N VAL A 488 10.75 -10.90 -12.64
CA VAL A 488 10.61 -11.31 -14.05
C VAL A 488 9.13 -11.27 -14.41
N PHE A 489 8.79 -10.67 -15.56
CA PHE A 489 7.45 -10.72 -16.13
C PHE A 489 7.51 -11.35 -17.52
N THR A 490 6.54 -12.21 -17.85
CA THR A 490 6.41 -12.82 -19.18
C THR A 490 4.96 -12.76 -19.68
N GLY A 491 4.79 -12.33 -20.93
CA GLY A 491 3.61 -12.55 -21.75
C GLY A 491 3.85 -13.57 -22.87
N ASN A 492 4.96 -14.33 -22.83
CA ASN A 492 5.21 -15.40 -23.78
C ASN A 492 4.31 -16.61 -23.45
N ALA A 493 3.52 -17.09 -24.41
CA ALA A 493 2.55 -18.17 -24.19
C ALA A 493 3.17 -19.47 -23.65
N LYS A 494 4.29 -19.92 -24.25
CA LYS A 494 4.94 -21.18 -23.84
C LYS A 494 5.57 -21.08 -22.46
N ALA A 495 6.22 -19.95 -22.15
CA ALA A 495 6.79 -19.71 -20.82
C ALA A 495 5.70 -19.56 -19.75
N SER A 496 4.58 -18.91 -20.07
CA SER A 496 3.45 -18.71 -19.14
C SER A 496 2.79 -20.03 -18.74
N ASP A 497 2.59 -20.92 -19.71
CA ASP A 497 2.06 -22.26 -19.51
C ASP A 497 2.99 -23.14 -18.65
N ASP A 498 4.29 -23.09 -18.93
CA ASP A 498 5.34 -23.77 -18.17
C ASP A 498 5.39 -23.31 -16.70
N LEU A 499 5.40 -21.99 -16.45
CA LEU A 499 5.32 -21.39 -15.11
C LEU A 499 4.05 -21.81 -14.35
N CYS A 500 2.93 -21.97 -15.05
CA CYS A 500 1.68 -22.44 -14.46
C CYS A 500 1.75 -23.93 -14.05
N ARG A 501 2.34 -24.80 -14.89
CA ARG A 501 2.42 -26.25 -14.61
C ARG A 501 3.51 -26.62 -13.60
N ARG A 502 4.69 -26.00 -13.63
CA ARG A 502 5.83 -26.33 -12.74
C ARG A 502 5.68 -25.76 -11.32
N ARG A 503 4.63 -26.17 -10.60
CA ARG A 503 4.25 -25.66 -9.27
C ARG A 503 5.29 -25.82 -8.16
N ARG A 504 6.23 -26.77 -8.30
CA ARG A 504 7.31 -27.03 -7.31
C ARG A 504 8.50 -26.09 -7.52
N ASP A 505 8.75 -25.73 -8.77
CA ASP A 505 9.84 -24.84 -9.19
C ASP A 505 9.44 -23.37 -9.00
N PHE A 506 8.23 -23.05 -9.44
CA PHE A 506 7.59 -21.74 -9.37
C PHE A 506 6.39 -21.81 -8.43
N VAL A 507 6.68 -21.75 -7.13
CA VAL A 507 5.68 -21.74 -6.07
C VAL A 507 4.87 -20.45 -6.08
N LYS A 508 3.68 -20.46 -5.50
CA LYS A 508 2.85 -19.26 -5.34
C LYS A 508 3.52 -18.29 -4.36
N ALA A 509 3.47 -16.99 -4.67
CA ALA A 509 3.97 -15.94 -3.80
C ALA A 509 3.03 -15.71 -2.58
N VAL A 510 2.91 -16.69 -1.68
CA VAL A 510 1.94 -16.71 -0.56
C VAL A 510 1.98 -15.47 0.35
N ALA A 511 3.14 -14.82 0.48
CA ALA A 511 3.29 -13.58 1.25
C ALA A 511 2.39 -12.43 0.74
N LEU A 512 2.06 -12.40 -0.57
CA LEU A 512 1.13 -11.42 -1.15
C LEU A 512 -0.33 -11.69 -0.78
N TYR A 513 -0.66 -12.95 -0.48
CA TYR A 513 -2.03 -13.39 -0.19
C TYR A 513 -2.31 -13.49 1.31
N LYS A 514 -1.29 -13.39 2.17
CA LYS A 514 -1.44 -13.44 3.63
C LYS A 514 -2.53 -12.50 4.21
N PRO A 515 -2.81 -11.29 3.67
CA PRO A 515 -3.96 -10.49 4.08
C PRO A 515 -5.31 -11.20 3.96
N LEU A 516 -5.45 -12.23 3.13
CA LEU A 516 -6.69 -13.00 2.96
C LEU A 516 -6.91 -14.05 4.07
N GLU A 517 -6.01 -14.16 5.06
CA GLU A 517 -6.13 -15.10 6.19
C GLU A 517 -7.01 -14.57 7.34
N ILE A 518 -7.87 -13.56 7.09
CA ILE A 518 -8.72 -12.87 8.10
C ILE A 518 -9.48 -13.85 9.00
N PHE A 519 -10.04 -14.91 8.41
CA PHE A 519 -10.78 -15.95 9.12
C PHE A 519 -10.00 -17.26 9.31
N GLY A 520 -8.81 -17.36 8.71
CA GLY A 520 -7.91 -18.52 8.76
C GLY A 520 -7.21 -18.81 7.42
N ARG A 521 -6.30 -19.79 7.42
CA ARG A 521 -5.57 -20.24 6.22
C ARG A 521 -6.54 -20.84 5.20
N ASN A 522 -6.25 -20.70 3.91
CA ASN A 522 -7.12 -21.19 2.85
C ASN A 522 -6.36 -21.68 1.61
N VAL A 523 -7.07 -22.25 0.64
CA VAL A 523 -6.50 -22.81 -0.61
C VAL A 523 -5.73 -21.77 -1.46
N VAL A 524 -5.97 -20.47 -1.22
CA VAL A 524 -5.28 -19.37 -1.90
C VAL A 524 -3.97 -18.99 -1.18
N THR A 525 -3.93 -19.04 0.15
CA THR A 525 -2.78 -18.61 0.99
C THR A 525 -1.77 -19.72 1.29
N THR A 526 -2.16 -20.99 1.12
CA THR A 526 -1.32 -22.17 1.39
C THR A 526 -0.45 -22.58 0.20
N GLU A 527 0.62 -23.34 0.45
CA GLU A 527 1.56 -23.91 -0.53
C GLU A 527 2.12 -25.26 -0.06
N GLY A 528 2.73 -26.03 -0.97
CA GLY A 528 3.34 -27.33 -0.65
C GLY A 528 2.28 -28.42 -0.43
N ASP A 529 2.53 -29.29 0.54
CA ASP A 529 1.60 -30.39 0.88
C ASP A 529 0.36 -29.88 1.63
N ASP A 530 0.49 -28.77 2.35
CA ASP A 530 -0.63 -28.08 3.00
C ASP A 530 -1.65 -27.57 1.97
N TRP A 531 -1.17 -27.01 0.85
CA TRP A 531 -2.04 -26.69 -0.28
C TRP A 531 -2.69 -27.93 -0.91
N VAL A 532 -1.99 -29.07 -0.98
CA VAL A 532 -2.58 -30.32 -1.50
C VAL A 532 -3.73 -30.80 -0.60
N ARG A 533 -3.57 -30.71 0.73
CA ARG A 533 -4.63 -30.99 1.72
C ARG A 533 -5.84 -30.07 1.48
N HIS A 534 -5.62 -28.75 1.49
CA HIS A 534 -6.68 -27.76 1.21
C HIS A 534 -7.38 -28.03 -0.13
N ARG A 535 -6.62 -28.20 -1.23
CA ARG A 535 -7.17 -28.37 -2.57
C ARG A 535 -8.01 -29.64 -2.70
N ARG A 536 -7.62 -30.74 -2.05
CA ARG A 536 -8.37 -32.01 -2.08
C ARG A 536 -9.77 -31.90 -1.48
N ILE A 537 -9.95 -31.04 -0.47
CA ILE A 537 -11.22 -30.86 0.26
C ILE A 537 -12.05 -29.71 -0.36
N THR A 538 -11.39 -28.69 -0.90
CA THR A 538 -12.05 -27.50 -1.48
C THR A 538 -12.44 -27.62 -2.96
N THR A 539 -11.98 -28.65 -3.69
CA THR A 539 -12.36 -28.85 -5.11
C THR A 539 -13.67 -29.62 -5.31
N PRO A 540 -13.97 -30.72 -4.59
CA PRO A 540 -15.20 -31.51 -4.78
C PRO A 540 -16.54 -30.74 -4.74
N PRO A 541 -16.69 -29.64 -3.98
CA PRO A 541 -17.88 -28.79 -4.05
C PRO A 541 -18.21 -28.25 -5.44
N PHE A 542 -17.20 -28.03 -6.30
CA PHE A 542 -17.38 -27.51 -7.65
C PHE A 542 -17.68 -28.65 -8.65
N ASN A 543 -18.92 -29.12 -8.64
CA ASN A 543 -19.40 -30.24 -9.47
C ASN A 543 -20.64 -29.87 -10.31
N GLU A 544 -21.16 -30.84 -11.09
CA GLU A 544 -22.28 -30.62 -12.01
C GLU A 544 -23.62 -30.37 -11.29
N ARG A 545 -23.87 -30.97 -10.12
CA ARG A 545 -25.09 -30.67 -9.32
C ARG A 545 -25.06 -29.26 -8.77
N ASN A 546 -23.91 -28.83 -8.26
CA ASN A 546 -23.71 -27.43 -7.87
C ASN A 546 -23.87 -26.49 -9.09
N SER A 547 -23.42 -26.91 -10.28
CA SER A 547 -23.61 -26.14 -11.51
C SER A 547 -25.09 -26.00 -11.90
N ALA A 548 -25.94 -27.01 -11.68
CA ALA A 548 -27.38 -26.89 -11.86
C ALA A 548 -28.00 -25.86 -10.91
N LEU A 549 -27.62 -25.86 -9.62
CA LEU A 549 -28.05 -24.81 -8.67
C LEU A 549 -27.62 -23.40 -9.10
N VAL A 550 -26.38 -23.24 -9.59
CA VAL A 550 -25.87 -21.97 -10.12
C VAL A 550 -26.72 -21.50 -11.29
N TRP A 551 -27.03 -22.40 -12.22
CA TRP A 551 -27.82 -22.11 -13.41
C TRP A 551 -29.22 -21.61 -13.06
N ASP A 552 -29.95 -22.34 -12.22
CA ASP A 552 -31.34 -21.99 -11.87
C ASP A 552 -31.43 -20.69 -11.06
N GLU A 553 -30.54 -20.50 -10.08
CA GLU A 553 -30.49 -19.25 -9.32
C GLU A 553 -30.08 -18.06 -10.20
N SER A 554 -29.12 -18.26 -11.11
CA SER A 554 -28.67 -17.22 -12.04
C SER A 554 -29.77 -16.78 -12.99
N LYS A 555 -30.55 -17.72 -13.55
CA LYS A 555 -31.76 -17.40 -14.33
C LYS A 555 -32.73 -16.56 -13.50
N ARG A 556 -32.97 -16.93 -12.24
CA ARG A 556 -33.93 -16.26 -11.35
C ARG A 556 -33.50 -14.82 -11.05
N GLN A 557 -32.26 -14.62 -10.58
CA GLN A 557 -31.72 -13.29 -10.29
C GLN A 557 -31.62 -12.41 -11.54
N ALA A 558 -31.18 -12.96 -12.67
CA ALA A 558 -31.14 -12.24 -13.95
C ALA A 558 -32.53 -11.79 -14.39
N THR A 559 -33.52 -12.69 -14.31
CA THR A 559 -34.91 -12.38 -14.65
C THR A 559 -35.46 -11.21 -13.85
N ASP A 560 -35.22 -11.17 -12.54
CA ASP A 560 -35.71 -10.09 -11.67
C ASP A 560 -34.93 -8.77 -11.90
N MET A 561 -33.61 -8.82 -12.07
CA MET A 561 -32.77 -7.68 -12.43
C MET A 561 -33.19 -7.06 -13.78
N LEU A 562 -33.43 -7.89 -14.80
CA LEU A 562 -33.79 -7.44 -16.15
C LEU A 562 -35.19 -6.83 -16.21
N LYS A 563 -36.16 -7.37 -15.46
CA LYS A 563 -37.47 -6.73 -15.26
C LYS A 563 -37.32 -5.34 -14.63
N MET A 564 -36.51 -5.21 -13.58
CA MET A 564 -36.22 -3.92 -12.95
C MET A 564 -35.60 -2.94 -13.96
N TRP A 565 -34.58 -3.37 -14.70
CA TRP A 565 -33.91 -2.57 -15.73
C TRP A 565 -34.87 -2.10 -16.84
N ALA A 566 -35.69 -2.99 -17.39
CA ALA A 566 -36.64 -2.67 -18.45
C ALA A 566 -37.83 -1.82 -17.97
N SER A 567 -38.15 -1.86 -16.68
CA SER A 567 -39.17 -0.99 -16.07
C SER A 567 -38.68 0.42 -15.75
N ASN A 568 -37.36 0.68 -15.81
CA ASN A 568 -36.78 1.95 -15.38
C ASN A 568 -36.73 2.97 -16.54
N PRO A 569 -37.57 4.04 -16.53
CA PRO A 569 -37.59 5.03 -17.61
C PRO A 569 -36.34 5.94 -17.63
N SER A 570 -35.52 5.95 -16.57
CA SER A 570 -34.27 6.70 -16.50
C SER A 570 -33.05 5.89 -16.97
N GLY A 571 -33.26 4.69 -17.52
CA GLY A 571 -32.20 3.79 -17.95
C GLY A 571 -31.44 3.13 -16.79
N VAL A 572 -30.47 2.31 -17.15
CA VAL A 572 -29.56 1.59 -16.24
C VAL A 572 -28.28 2.40 -16.11
N VAL A 573 -28.08 3.03 -14.95
CA VAL A 573 -26.83 3.71 -14.58
C VAL A 573 -26.00 2.77 -13.72
N ASN A 574 -24.71 2.63 -14.02
CA ASN A 574 -23.79 1.74 -13.28
C ASN A 574 -24.30 0.27 -13.22
N PRO A 575 -24.33 -0.48 -14.34
CA PRO A 575 -24.70 -1.90 -14.33
C PRO A 575 -23.76 -2.79 -13.47
N GLN A 576 -22.62 -2.26 -13.01
CA GLN A 576 -21.71 -2.98 -12.11
C GLN A 576 -22.27 -3.13 -10.69
N SER A 577 -23.09 -2.20 -10.17
CA SER A 577 -23.72 -2.38 -8.85
C SER A 577 -24.69 -3.56 -8.85
N ASP A 578 -25.46 -3.68 -9.91
CA ASP A 578 -26.58 -4.61 -10.01
C ASP A 578 -26.08 -6.02 -10.32
N THR A 579 -25.09 -6.15 -11.21
CA THR A 579 -24.37 -7.41 -11.43
C THR A 579 -23.56 -7.86 -10.21
N MET A 580 -23.11 -6.94 -9.35
CA MET A 580 -22.55 -7.30 -8.03
C MET A 580 -23.63 -7.85 -7.09
N VAL A 581 -24.84 -7.29 -7.05
CA VAL A 581 -25.93 -7.86 -6.24
C VAL A 581 -26.33 -9.25 -6.75
N LEU A 582 -26.44 -9.40 -8.07
CA LEU A 582 -26.76 -10.68 -8.72
C LEU A 582 -25.75 -11.77 -8.34
N ALA A 583 -24.45 -11.53 -8.60
CA ALA A 583 -23.40 -12.52 -8.34
C ALA A 583 -23.29 -12.87 -6.84
N LEU A 584 -23.63 -11.93 -5.95
CA LEU A 584 -23.68 -12.21 -4.52
C LEU A 584 -24.82 -13.18 -4.19
N HIS A 585 -26.03 -12.94 -4.70
CA HIS A 585 -27.17 -13.81 -4.42
C HIS A 585 -27.00 -15.22 -5.04
N VAL A 586 -26.44 -15.31 -6.25
CA VAL A 586 -26.03 -16.60 -6.85
C VAL A 586 -25.07 -17.35 -5.93
N LEU A 587 -24.07 -16.65 -5.39
CA LEU A 587 -23.09 -17.23 -4.49
C LEU A 587 -23.64 -17.56 -3.09
N THR A 588 -24.62 -16.83 -2.55
CA THR A 588 -25.27 -17.21 -1.28
C THR A 588 -26.15 -18.44 -1.45
N ALA A 589 -26.88 -18.57 -2.57
CA ALA A 589 -27.74 -19.72 -2.78
C ALA A 589 -26.93 -20.98 -3.15
N ALA A 590 -26.15 -20.93 -4.24
CA ALA A 590 -25.36 -22.09 -4.69
C ALA A 590 -24.13 -22.36 -3.82
N GLY A 591 -23.64 -21.35 -3.07
CA GLY A 591 -22.53 -21.51 -2.14
C GLY A 591 -22.94 -21.92 -0.73
N PHE A 592 -24.04 -21.36 -0.19
CA PHE A 592 -24.39 -21.47 1.24
C PHE A 592 -25.83 -21.94 1.50
N GLY A 593 -26.61 -22.21 0.45
CA GLY A 593 -28.02 -22.63 0.58
C GLY A 593 -28.97 -21.52 1.02
N ARG A 594 -28.57 -20.23 0.91
CA ARG A 594 -29.38 -19.07 1.31
C ARG A 594 -29.74 -18.23 0.09
N SER A 595 -31.01 -18.29 -0.32
CA SER A 595 -31.54 -17.66 -1.52
C SER A 595 -32.36 -16.41 -1.17
N TYR A 596 -32.21 -15.33 -1.94
CA TYR A 596 -32.81 -14.01 -1.67
C TYR A 596 -33.50 -13.44 -2.93
N THR A 597 -34.44 -12.50 -2.81
CA THR A 597 -34.97 -11.81 -4.01
C THR A 597 -34.07 -10.65 -4.41
N PHE A 598 -34.00 -10.32 -5.71
CA PHE A 598 -33.13 -9.25 -6.18
C PHE A 598 -33.52 -7.86 -5.61
N GLY A 599 -34.83 -7.61 -5.49
CA GLY A 599 -35.39 -6.30 -5.11
C GLY A 599 -35.66 -6.07 -3.63
N SER A 600 -35.71 -7.11 -2.78
CA SER A 600 -36.03 -6.96 -1.35
C SER A 600 -34.93 -6.29 -0.51
N GLY A 601 -33.71 -6.17 -1.06
CA GLY A 601 -32.50 -6.16 -0.24
C GLY A 601 -32.32 -7.50 0.48
N LEU A 602 -31.29 -7.63 1.33
CA LEU A 602 -31.34 -8.71 2.31
C LEU A 602 -32.34 -8.32 3.40
N GLU A 603 -33.29 -9.22 3.64
CA GLU A 603 -34.18 -9.14 4.79
C GLU A 603 -33.35 -9.01 6.08
N SER A 604 -33.93 -8.36 7.09
CA SER A 604 -33.27 -7.87 8.30
C SER A 604 -32.27 -8.86 8.91
N ALA A 605 -31.19 -8.33 9.51
CA ALA A 605 -30.23 -9.13 10.26
C ALA A 605 -30.95 -10.06 11.26
N LEU A 606 -30.43 -11.29 11.40
CA LEU A 606 -30.96 -12.26 12.37
C LEU A 606 -30.95 -11.66 13.78
N GLU A 607 -31.79 -12.13 14.70
CA GLU A 607 -32.02 -11.51 16.02
C GLU A 607 -30.75 -11.24 16.85
N ASN A 608 -29.67 -12.00 16.62
CA ASN A 608 -28.37 -11.86 17.30
C ASN A 608 -27.30 -11.09 16.50
N HIS A 609 -27.63 -10.51 15.34
CA HIS A 609 -26.71 -9.85 14.42
C HIS A 609 -27.03 -8.36 14.25
N SER A 610 -26.01 -7.52 14.13
CA SER A 610 -26.16 -6.08 13.88
C SER A 610 -26.11 -5.71 12.39
N LEU A 611 -25.71 -6.63 11.52
CA LEU A 611 -25.60 -6.47 10.08
C LEU A 611 -26.11 -7.73 9.37
N THR A 612 -26.68 -7.58 8.17
CA THR A 612 -27.02 -8.75 7.33
C THR A 612 -25.75 -9.44 6.85
N TYR A 613 -25.86 -10.68 6.35
CA TYR A 613 -24.74 -11.40 5.74
C TYR A 613 -24.11 -10.60 4.57
N ARG A 614 -24.96 -10.05 3.69
CA ARG A 614 -24.57 -9.20 2.54
C ARG A 614 -23.88 -7.93 2.99
N ASP A 615 -24.41 -7.22 3.97
CA ASP A 615 -23.84 -5.95 4.42
C ASP A 615 -22.49 -6.20 5.11
N SER A 616 -22.41 -7.27 5.91
CA SER A 616 -21.15 -7.72 6.52
C SER A 616 -20.09 -8.03 5.46
N LEU A 617 -20.43 -8.85 4.46
CA LEU A 617 -19.49 -9.21 3.39
C LEU A 617 -19.10 -8.00 2.53
N SER A 618 -20.05 -7.21 2.06
CA SER A 618 -19.78 -6.04 1.21
C SER A 618 -18.95 -4.96 1.91
N LEU A 619 -19.17 -4.74 3.22
CA LEU A 619 -18.32 -3.85 4.02
C LEU A 619 -16.88 -4.39 4.15
N ILE A 620 -16.70 -5.70 4.34
CA ILE A 620 -15.37 -6.33 4.37
C ILE A 620 -14.67 -6.19 3.01
N LEU A 621 -15.35 -6.53 1.92
CA LEU A 621 -14.77 -6.49 0.56
C LEU A 621 -14.40 -5.06 0.15
N GLY A 622 -15.30 -4.09 0.36
CA GLY A 622 -15.05 -2.68 0.07
C GLY A 622 -13.97 -2.03 0.95
N ASN A 623 -13.62 -2.63 2.09
CA ASN A 623 -12.66 -2.09 3.05
C ASN A 623 -11.57 -3.11 3.44
N LEU A 624 -11.15 -3.97 2.52
CA LEU A 624 -10.29 -5.14 2.82
C LEU A 624 -9.03 -4.79 3.63
N PHE A 625 -8.33 -3.70 3.30
CA PHE A 625 -7.16 -3.24 4.09
C PHE A 625 -7.52 -2.89 5.55
N THR A 626 -8.66 -2.24 5.77
CA THR A 626 -9.18 -1.91 7.10
C THR A 626 -9.58 -3.18 7.86
N ALA A 627 -10.27 -4.12 7.20
CA ALA A 627 -10.67 -5.39 7.79
C ALA A 627 -9.47 -6.23 8.23
N VAL A 628 -8.42 -6.29 7.41
CA VAL A 628 -7.16 -6.95 7.76
C VAL A 628 -6.47 -6.26 8.93
N PHE A 629 -6.43 -4.92 8.93
CA PHE A 629 -5.82 -4.13 9.99
C PHE A 629 -6.51 -4.32 11.34
N THR A 630 -7.86 -4.23 11.39
CA THR A 630 -8.63 -4.40 12.62
C THR A 630 -8.59 -5.84 13.13
N ALA A 631 -8.69 -6.84 12.25
CA ALA A 631 -8.58 -8.25 12.61
C ALA A 631 -7.17 -8.62 13.12
N THR A 632 -6.10 -8.06 12.54
CA THR A 632 -4.72 -8.39 12.92
C THR A 632 -4.31 -7.76 14.25
N LEU A 633 -4.73 -6.52 14.54
CA LEU A 633 -4.33 -5.81 15.76
C LEU A 633 -5.20 -6.13 16.98
N ASN A 634 -6.38 -6.76 16.78
CA ASN A 634 -7.31 -7.15 17.84
C ASN A 634 -7.62 -5.99 18.83
N LEU A 635 -7.74 -4.77 18.31
CA LEU A 635 -7.94 -3.57 19.12
C LEU A 635 -9.37 -3.53 19.69
N PRO A 636 -9.55 -3.08 20.94
CA PRO A 636 -10.87 -2.83 21.51
C PRO A 636 -11.64 -1.82 20.67
N THR A 637 -12.88 -2.15 20.32
CA THR A 637 -13.74 -1.40 19.40
C THR A 637 -13.97 0.07 19.82
N TRP A 638 -13.83 0.38 21.11
CA TRP A 638 -13.95 1.75 21.65
C TRP A 638 -12.76 2.66 21.32
N MET A 639 -11.60 2.11 20.94
CA MET A 639 -10.43 2.88 20.50
C MET A 639 -10.44 3.20 18.99
N LEU A 640 -11.35 2.59 18.22
CA LEU A 640 -11.36 2.71 16.76
C LEU A 640 -12.24 3.88 16.28
N PRO A 641 -11.81 4.63 15.24
CA PRO A 641 -12.69 5.57 14.54
C PRO A 641 -13.95 4.89 14.01
N SER A 642 -15.08 5.63 13.94
CA SER A 642 -16.40 5.09 13.55
C SER A 642 -16.39 4.19 12.30
N LYS A 643 -15.67 4.58 11.23
CA LYS A 643 -15.52 3.76 10.01
C LYS A 643 -14.78 2.43 10.24
N PHE A 644 -13.78 2.41 11.12
CA PHE A 644 -13.03 1.20 11.45
C PHE A 644 -13.86 0.28 12.36
N LYS A 645 -14.66 0.86 13.26
CA LYS A 645 -15.66 0.12 14.05
C LYS A 645 -16.66 -0.61 13.15
N GLN A 646 -17.30 0.08 12.20
CA GLN A 646 -18.25 -0.55 11.26
C GLN A 646 -17.66 -1.76 10.53
N VAL A 647 -16.39 -1.67 10.09
CA VAL A 647 -15.69 -2.78 9.43
C VAL A 647 -15.32 -3.90 10.42
N GLN A 648 -14.97 -3.58 11.67
CA GLN A 648 -14.75 -4.60 12.72
C GLN A 648 -16.06 -5.33 13.07
N ASP A 649 -17.15 -4.60 13.24
CA ASP A 649 -18.48 -5.15 13.50
C ASP A 649 -18.91 -6.08 12.34
N ALA A 650 -18.65 -5.70 11.08
CA ALA A 650 -18.85 -6.54 9.90
C ALA A 650 -18.01 -7.84 9.92
N VAL A 651 -16.73 -7.77 10.29
CA VAL A 651 -15.85 -8.95 10.45
C VAL A 651 -16.38 -9.90 11.54
N ILE A 652 -16.91 -9.35 12.64
CA ILE A 652 -17.48 -10.15 13.74
C ILE A 652 -18.78 -10.84 13.29
N ASN A 653 -19.74 -10.09 12.73
CA ASN A 653 -21.01 -10.63 12.23
C ASN A 653 -20.77 -11.71 11.15
N PHE A 654 -19.89 -11.44 10.17
CA PHE A 654 -19.60 -12.41 9.11
C PHE A 654 -19.00 -13.73 9.65
N ARG A 655 -18.20 -13.65 10.72
CA ARG A 655 -17.68 -14.84 11.41
C ARG A 655 -18.79 -15.61 12.13
N GLN A 656 -19.74 -14.92 12.75
CA GLN A 656 -20.88 -15.54 13.45
C GLN A 656 -21.75 -16.29 12.44
N TYR A 657 -22.19 -15.64 11.35
CA TYR A 657 -22.91 -16.31 10.27
C TYR A 657 -22.19 -17.57 9.75
N MET A 658 -20.88 -17.51 9.50
CA MET A 658 -20.13 -18.70 9.06
C MET A 658 -20.07 -19.81 10.12
N ALA A 659 -19.98 -19.46 11.41
CA ALA A 659 -19.96 -20.44 12.49
C ALA A 659 -21.34 -21.11 12.66
N GLU A 660 -22.42 -20.33 12.60
CA GLU A 660 -23.79 -20.82 12.68
C GLU A 660 -24.12 -21.75 11.50
N MET A 661 -23.86 -21.35 10.26
CA MET A 661 -24.13 -22.19 9.09
C MET A 661 -23.30 -23.49 9.07
N VAL A 662 -22.07 -23.48 9.61
CA VAL A 662 -21.26 -24.70 9.78
C VAL A 662 -21.78 -25.59 10.92
N ALA A 663 -22.34 -25.01 12.00
CA ALA A 663 -22.98 -25.75 13.07
C ALA A 663 -24.29 -26.40 12.59
N GLU A 664 -25.18 -25.66 11.92
CA GLU A 664 -26.41 -26.16 11.30
C GLU A 664 -26.14 -27.38 10.39
N GLU A 665 -25.07 -27.32 9.60
CA GLU A 665 -24.71 -28.41 8.68
C GLU A 665 -24.11 -29.63 9.39
N ARG A 666 -23.37 -29.43 10.48
CA ARG A 666 -22.88 -30.52 11.35
C ARG A 666 -24.06 -31.22 12.05
N GLU A 667 -25.01 -30.45 12.59
CA GLU A 667 -26.24 -30.98 13.17
C GLU A 667 -27.07 -31.75 12.15
N ALA A 668 -27.22 -31.23 10.92
CA ALA A 668 -27.89 -31.93 9.83
C ALA A 668 -27.18 -33.26 9.45
N MET A 669 -25.84 -33.27 9.44
CA MET A 669 -25.04 -34.47 9.16
C MET A 669 -25.21 -35.54 10.24
N ASP A 670 -25.16 -35.16 11.52
CA ASP A 670 -25.30 -36.10 12.65
C ASP A 670 -26.77 -36.55 12.85
N ALA A 671 -27.75 -35.74 12.42
CA ALA A 671 -29.15 -36.16 12.28
C ALA A 671 -29.42 -37.06 11.06
N GLY A 672 -28.40 -37.38 10.24
CA GLY A 672 -28.52 -38.27 9.09
C GLY A 672 -29.24 -37.68 7.88
N GLN A 673 -29.36 -36.34 7.79
CA GLN A 673 -29.97 -35.67 6.64
C GLN A 673 -29.08 -35.81 5.39
N GLU A 674 -29.68 -35.85 4.21
CA GLU A 674 -28.93 -35.91 2.94
C GLU A 674 -28.01 -34.70 2.74
N GLU A 675 -26.97 -34.87 1.93
CA GLU A 675 -26.03 -33.81 1.55
C GLU A 675 -26.70 -32.82 0.60
N LYS A 676 -26.56 -31.52 0.87
CA LYS A 676 -27.09 -30.48 -0.02
C LYS A 676 -26.04 -30.17 -1.07
N ASP A 677 -26.44 -29.97 -2.32
CA ASP A 677 -25.52 -29.72 -3.43
C ASP A 677 -24.84 -28.32 -3.42
N ASN A 678 -24.88 -27.58 -2.30
CA ASN A 678 -24.24 -26.27 -2.15
C ASN A 678 -22.78 -26.37 -1.69
N LEU A 679 -21.97 -25.34 -2.00
CA LEU A 679 -20.51 -25.41 -1.79
C LEU A 679 -20.11 -25.66 -0.33
N MET A 680 -20.85 -25.09 0.62
CA MET A 680 -20.58 -25.18 2.05
C MET A 680 -20.88 -26.58 2.60
N SER A 681 -22.05 -27.15 2.28
CA SER A 681 -22.46 -28.48 2.76
C SER A 681 -21.44 -29.54 2.35
N ILE A 682 -21.08 -29.57 1.07
CA ILE A 682 -20.08 -30.48 0.52
C ILE A 682 -18.70 -30.23 1.15
N LEU A 683 -18.29 -28.97 1.38
CA LEU A 683 -17.00 -28.64 2.02
C LEU A 683 -16.92 -29.17 3.46
N VAL A 684 -17.95 -28.91 4.27
CA VAL A 684 -18.02 -29.33 5.67
C VAL A 684 -18.00 -30.85 5.75
N ARG A 685 -18.93 -31.52 5.05
CA ARG A 685 -19.00 -32.99 5.04
C ARG A 685 -17.73 -33.65 4.50
N ALA A 686 -17.08 -33.10 3.48
CA ALA A 686 -15.80 -33.59 3.00
C ALA A 686 -14.67 -33.48 4.04
N SER A 687 -14.67 -32.42 4.86
CA SER A 687 -13.73 -32.26 5.98
C SER A 687 -14.02 -33.27 7.10
N GLU A 688 -15.27 -33.35 7.55
CA GLU A 688 -15.69 -34.24 8.64
C GLU A 688 -15.51 -35.72 8.29
N ASN A 689 -15.75 -36.12 7.03
CA ASN A 689 -15.49 -37.49 6.58
C ASN A 689 -13.98 -37.83 6.62
N GLN A 690 -13.08 -36.90 6.28
CA GLN A 690 -11.63 -37.12 6.44
C GLN A 690 -11.20 -37.18 7.92
N HIS A 691 -11.93 -36.52 8.83
CA HIS A 691 -11.73 -36.64 10.27
C HIS A 691 -12.20 -38.01 10.81
N LYS A 692 -13.42 -38.43 10.45
CA LYS A 692 -14.03 -39.74 10.82
C LYS A 692 -13.21 -40.94 10.29
N GLU A 693 -12.50 -40.81 9.17
CA GLU A 693 -11.56 -41.83 8.63
C GLU A 693 -10.27 -42.05 9.45
N GLY A 694 -10.08 -41.39 10.60
CA GLY A 694 -8.88 -41.52 11.44
C GLY A 694 -7.61 -40.89 10.85
N LYS A 695 -7.73 -40.17 9.73
CA LYS A 695 -6.63 -39.52 9.01
C LYS A 695 -6.41 -38.10 9.57
N GLY A 696 -6.18 -37.99 10.87
CA GLY A 696 -6.23 -36.74 11.66
C GLY A 696 -5.35 -35.57 11.19
N THR A 697 -4.41 -35.77 10.27
CA THR A 697 -3.64 -34.69 9.63
C THR A 697 -4.22 -34.21 8.29
N ARG A 698 -5.38 -34.71 7.87
CA ARG A 698 -5.98 -34.47 6.54
C ARG A 698 -7.34 -33.76 6.56
N HIS A 699 -7.96 -33.51 7.71
CA HIS A 699 -9.16 -32.65 7.77
C HIS A 699 -8.77 -31.16 7.77
N LEU A 700 -9.75 -30.26 7.65
CA LEU A 700 -9.58 -28.81 7.90
C LEU A 700 -9.96 -28.47 9.35
N THR A 701 -9.29 -27.48 9.94
CA THR A 701 -9.77 -26.86 11.19
C THR A 701 -10.97 -25.93 10.92
N ASP A 702 -11.74 -25.58 11.93
CA ASP A 702 -12.85 -24.61 11.79
C ASP A 702 -12.39 -23.26 11.22
N SER A 703 -11.22 -22.75 11.65
CA SER A 703 -10.63 -21.54 11.05
C SER A 703 -10.23 -21.73 9.59
N GLU A 704 -9.78 -22.91 9.18
CA GLU A 704 -9.53 -23.21 7.77
C GLU A 704 -10.83 -23.34 6.99
N ILE A 705 -11.90 -23.91 7.55
CA ILE A 705 -13.24 -23.93 6.94
C ILE A 705 -13.70 -22.49 6.69
N TYR A 706 -13.73 -21.64 7.73
CA TYR A 706 -14.11 -20.22 7.59
C TYR A 706 -13.21 -19.45 6.61
N GLY A 707 -11.89 -19.72 6.63
CA GLY A 707 -10.94 -19.16 5.68
C GLY A 707 -11.22 -19.54 4.21
N ASN A 708 -11.63 -20.79 3.95
CA ASN A 708 -11.99 -21.24 2.60
C ASN A 708 -13.39 -20.72 2.19
N LEU A 709 -14.37 -20.67 3.10
CA LEU A 709 -15.70 -20.08 2.83
C LEU A 709 -15.60 -18.58 2.50
N PHE A 710 -14.80 -17.82 3.25
CA PHE A 710 -14.47 -16.43 2.90
C PHE A 710 -13.74 -16.34 1.55
N SER A 711 -12.82 -17.27 1.26
CA SER A 711 -12.14 -17.31 -0.04
C SER A 711 -13.08 -17.61 -1.20
N TYR A 712 -14.17 -18.37 -1.01
CA TYR A 712 -15.19 -18.58 -2.04
C TYR A 712 -15.96 -17.28 -2.30
N ASN A 713 -16.43 -16.63 -1.23
CA ASN A 713 -17.11 -15.33 -1.32
C ASN A 713 -16.26 -14.29 -2.07
N LEU A 714 -15.04 -14.02 -1.60
CA LEU A 714 -14.13 -13.05 -2.21
C LEU A 714 -13.77 -13.37 -3.68
N ALA A 715 -13.51 -14.64 -3.99
CA ALA A 715 -13.03 -15.00 -5.33
C ALA A 715 -14.15 -15.15 -6.36
N GLY A 716 -15.31 -15.68 -5.96
CA GLY A 716 -16.46 -15.88 -6.86
C GLY A 716 -17.22 -14.59 -7.15
N HIS A 717 -17.46 -13.77 -6.12
CA HIS A 717 -18.34 -12.61 -6.20
C HIS A 717 -17.83 -11.54 -7.17
N GLU A 718 -16.72 -10.86 -6.84
CA GLU A 718 -16.27 -9.70 -7.61
C GLU A 718 -15.77 -10.06 -9.03
N THR A 719 -15.31 -11.31 -9.25
CA THR A 719 -14.76 -11.70 -10.55
C THR A 719 -15.84 -11.98 -11.58
N THR A 720 -16.92 -12.70 -11.23
CA THR A 720 -18.02 -12.91 -12.16
C THR A 720 -18.82 -11.63 -12.38
N SER A 721 -19.11 -10.84 -11.33
CA SER A 721 -19.85 -9.59 -11.46
C SER A 721 -19.18 -8.59 -12.39
N ASN A 722 -17.86 -8.40 -12.28
CA ASN A 722 -17.11 -7.54 -13.21
C ASN A 722 -17.18 -8.08 -14.64
N THR A 723 -17.07 -9.40 -14.82
CA THR A 723 -17.14 -10.03 -16.15
C THR A 723 -18.50 -9.83 -16.80
N LEU A 724 -19.59 -9.98 -16.03
CA LEU A 724 -20.96 -9.65 -16.45
C LEU A 724 -21.07 -8.17 -16.83
N ALA A 725 -20.61 -7.25 -15.98
CA ALA A 725 -20.68 -5.81 -16.22
C ALA A 725 -19.94 -5.41 -17.52
N TYR A 726 -18.70 -5.88 -17.73
CA TYR A 726 -17.98 -5.62 -18.98
C TYR A 726 -18.71 -6.21 -20.19
N ALA A 727 -19.19 -7.45 -20.12
CA ALA A 727 -19.90 -8.06 -21.24
C ALA A 727 -21.18 -7.29 -21.60
N THR A 728 -21.98 -6.85 -20.63
CA THR A 728 -23.18 -6.03 -20.87
C THR A 728 -22.83 -4.70 -21.54
N ILE A 729 -21.76 -4.03 -21.10
CA ILE A 729 -21.28 -2.77 -21.71
C ILE A 729 -20.81 -3.01 -23.16
N LEU A 730 -20.06 -4.09 -23.40
CA LEU A 730 -19.51 -4.43 -24.71
C LEU A 730 -20.61 -4.87 -25.69
N LEU A 731 -21.63 -5.61 -25.24
CA LEU A 731 -22.81 -5.97 -26.02
C LEU A 731 -23.65 -4.74 -26.41
N ALA A 732 -23.83 -3.79 -25.47
CA ALA A 732 -24.55 -2.55 -25.75
C ALA A 732 -23.79 -1.64 -26.73
N ALA A 733 -22.45 -1.65 -26.70
CA ALA A 733 -21.62 -0.87 -27.61
C ALA A 733 -21.39 -1.54 -28.99
N ASN A 734 -21.67 -2.84 -29.13
CA ASN A 734 -21.45 -3.60 -30.36
C ASN A 734 -22.70 -4.48 -30.65
N PRO A 735 -23.81 -3.87 -31.14
CA PRO A 735 -25.09 -4.54 -31.31
C PRO A 735 -25.08 -5.71 -32.30
N GLU A 736 -24.10 -5.77 -33.20
CA GLU A 736 -23.90 -6.88 -34.13
C GLU A 736 -23.53 -8.18 -33.40
N TRP A 737 -22.67 -8.12 -32.38
CA TRP A 737 -22.32 -9.29 -31.56
C TRP A 737 -23.46 -9.69 -30.63
N GLN A 738 -24.24 -8.71 -30.16
CA GLN A 738 -25.44 -8.96 -29.37
C GLN A 738 -26.50 -9.70 -30.19
N LYS A 739 -26.75 -9.27 -31.43
CA LYS A 739 -27.65 -9.97 -32.36
C LYS A 739 -27.13 -11.39 -32.68
N TRP A 740 -25.84 -11.53 -33.00
CA TRP A 740 -25.22 -12.82 -33.32
C TRP A 740 -25.33 -13.86 -32.19
N ALA A 741 -25.24 -13.42 -30.94
CA ALA A 741 -25.44 -14.27 -29.77
C ALA A 741 -26.93 -14.53 -29.49
N ALA A 742 -27.80 -13.53 -29.67
CA ALA A 742 -29.25 -13.70 -29.54
C ALA A 742 -29.81 -14.71 -30.57
N GLU A 743 -29.30 -14.73 -31.80
CA GLU A 743 -29.68 -15.71 -32.82
C GLU A 743 -29.42 -17.18 -32.39
N GLU A 744 -28.36 -17.45 -31.60
CA GLU A 744 -28.14 -18.78 -31.01
C GLU A 744 -29.15 -19.07 -29.88
N VAL A 745 -29.37 -18.10 -28.99
CA VAL A 745 -30.32 -18.24 -27.87
C VAL A 745 -31.74 -18.49 -28.38
N ASP A 746 -32.18 -17.79 -29.44
CA ASP A 746 -33.49 -17.97 -30.07
C ASP A 746 -33.65 -19.36 -30.66
N GLN A 747 -32.64 -19.87 -31.38
CA GLN A 747 -32.65 -21.20 -31.98
C GLN A 747 -32.64 -22.31 -30.93
N VAL A 748 -31.78 -22.18 -29.91
CA VAL A 748 -31.61 -23.17 -28.84
C VAL A 748 -32.81 -23.21 -27.90
N THR A 749 -33.52 -22.09 -27.69
CA THR A 749 -34.64 -21.97 -26.74
C THR A 749 -36.00 -21.81 -27.41
N ALA A 750 -36.10 -22.18 -28.69
CA ALA A 750 -37.32 -22.06 -29.49
C ALA A 750 -38.50 -22.84 -28.87
N GLY A 751 -39.58 -22.13 -28.55
CA GLY A 751 -40.79 -22.72 -27.95
C GLY A 751 -40.67 -23.08 -26.46
N VAL A 752 -39.61 -22.66 -25.77
CA VAL A 752 -39.37 -22.96 -24.34
C VAL A 752 -39.22 -21.67 -23.52
N ASP A 753 -39.93 -21.60 -22.38
CA ASP A 753 -39.85 -20.49 -21.42
C ASP A 753 -38.51 -20.49 -20.67
N LEU A 754 -38.00 -19.31 -20.27
CA LEU A 754 -36.76 -19.19 -19.48
C LEU A 754 -36.73 -20.09 -18.24
N LYS A 755 -37.87 -20.24 -17.56
CA LYS A 755 -37.99 -21.03 -16.33
C LYS A 755 -37.63 -22.51 -16.57
N ASP A 756 -38.01 -23.06 -17.73
CA ASP A 756 -37.93 -24.48 -18.09
C ASP A 756 -36.60 -24.85 -18.78
N LEU A 757 -35.69 -23.88 -19.00
CA LEU A 757 -34.35 -24.15 -19.52
C LEU A 757 -33.50 -24.86 -18.45
N ASP A 758 -33.34 -26.17 -18.52
CA ASP A 758 -32.48 -26.91 -17.60
C ASP A 758 -30.98 -26.73 -17.91
N TYR A 759 -30.15 -27.04 -16.92
CA TYR A 759 -28.70 -26.87 -17.03
C TYR A 759 -28.06 -27.86 -18.04
N GLU A 760 -28.41 -29.15 -17.96
CA GLU A 760 -27.69 -30.21 -18.69
C GLU A 760 -27.94 -30.14 -20.20
N THR A 761 -29.16 -29.79 -20.61
CA THR A 761 -29.57 -29.68 -22.02
C THR A 761 -29.08 -28.39 -22.66
N TYR A 762 -29.28 -27.24 -22.02
CA TYR A 762 -29.15 -25.93 -22.68
C TYR A 762 -27.75 -25.31 -22.56
N TYR A 763 -27.08 -25.42 -21.41
CA TYR A 763 -25.74 -24.84 -21.23
C TYR A 763 -24.72 -25.29 -22.30
N PRO A 764 -24.62 -26.60 -22.68
CA PRO A 764 -23.62 -27.04 -23.66
C PRO A 764 -23.84 -26.52 -25.08
N GLN A 765 -25.05 -26.01 -25.39
CA GLN A 765 -25.43 -25.55 -26.71
C GLN A 765 -25.12 -24.05 -26.93
N LEU A 766 -25.04 -23.26 -25.87
CA LEU A 766 -24.86 -21.80 -25.89
C LEU A 766 -23.38 -21.39 -26.06
N LYS A 767 -22.79 -21.77 -27.19
CA LYS A 767 -21.38 -21.60 -27.54
C LYS A 767 -21.02 -20.15 -27.82
N ARG A 768 -21.84 -19.43 -28.58
CA ARG A 768 -21.64 -18.00 -28.89
C ARG A 768 -21.74 -17.17 -27.62
N VAL A 769 -22.65 -17.49 -26.71
CA VAL A 769 -22.70 -16.85 -25.37
C VAL A 769 -21.41 -17.11 -24.58
N LEU A 770 -20.85 -18.33 -24.61
CA LEU A 770 -19.58 -18.63 -23.96
C LEU A 770 -18.37 -17.94 -24.65
N ALA A 771 -18.42 -17.75 -25.97
CA ALA A 771 -17.45 -16.98 -26.74
C ALA A 771 -17.42 -15.49 -26.33
N ILE A 772 -18.59 -14.88 -26.09
CA ILE A 772 -18.70 -13.52 -25.51
C ILE A 772 -17.96 -13.45 -24.17
N MET A 773 -18.12 -14.46 -23.30
CA MET A 773 -17.37 -14.54 -22.03
C MET A 773 -15.85 -14.59 -22.26
N HIS A 774 -15.40 -15.43 -23.20
CA HIS A 774 -13.97 -15.66 -23.43
C HIS A 774 -13.28 -14.40 -23.97
N GLU A 775 -13.91 -13.70 -24.91
CA GLU A 775 -13.36 -12.45 -25.44
C GLU A 775 -13.38 -11.31 -24.42
N THR A 776 -14.44 -11.25 -23.59
CA THR A 776 -14.53 -10.29 -22.48
C THR A 776 -13.41 -10.52 -21.46
N LEU A 777 -13.19 -11.77 -21.04
CA LEU A 777 -12.09 -12.15 -20.14
C LEU A 777 -10.69 -11.98 -20.75
N ARG A 778 -10.57 -12.01 -22.08
CA ARG A 778 -9.30 -11.77 -22.78
C ARG A 778 -8.84 -10.33 -22.55
N LEU A 779 -9.69 -9.35 -22.87
CA LEU A 779 -9.34 -7.93 -22.74
C LEU A 779 -9.49 -7.42 -21.30
N PHE A 780 -10.64 -7.69 -20.68
CA PHE A 780 -11.09 -7.14 -19.40
C PHE A 780 -11.08 -8.15 -18.24
N GLY A 781 -10.26 -9.20 -18.36
CA GLY A 781 -10.08 -10.21 -17.30
C GLY A 781 -9.69 -9.58 -15.96
N ALA A 782 -10.44 -9.93 -14.91
CA ALA A 782 -10.35 -9.34 -13.58
C ALA A 782 -8.97 -9.51 -12.91
N ALA A 783 -8.30 -10.65 -13.13
CA ALA A 783 -6.93 -10.90 -12.70
C ALA A 783 -5.92 -10.49 -13.77
N ARG A 784 -4.96 -9.60 -13.43
CA ARG A 784 -3.96 -9.08 -14.40
C ARG A 784 -2.62 -9.80 -14.40
N ALA A 785 -2.32 -10.61 -13.38
CA ALA A 785 -1.09 -11.40 -13.33
C ALA A 785 -1.24 -12.70 -12.51
N VAL A 786 -0.39 -13.70 -12.79
CA VAL A 786 -0.22 -14.90 -11.96
C VAL A 786 1.14 -14.83 -11.24
N PRO A 787 1.20 -14.40 -9.96
CA PRO A 787 2.45 -14.20 -9.24
C PRO A 787 3.03 -15.51 -8.67
N LYS A 788 4.28 -15.80 -9.03
CA LYS A 788 5.10 -16.90 -8.53
C LYS A 788 6.39 -16.39 -7.88
N THR A 789 7.11 -17.29 -7.21
CA THR A 789 8.45 -17.06 -6.67
C THR A 789 9.30 -18.32 -6.85
N THR A 790 10.60 -18.14 -7.06
CA THR A 790 11.59 -19.23 -7.09
C THR A 790 12.16 -19.49 -5.69
N LEU A 791 12.22 -20.75 -5.26
CA LEU A 791 12.86 -21.13 -3.97
C LEU A 791 14.36 -21.44 -4.11
N VAL A 792 14.75 -21.89 -5.30
CA VAL A 792 16.13 -22.18 -5.74
C VAL A 792 16.32 -21.56 -7.12
N ASP A 793 17.53 -21.60 -7.67
CA ASP A 793 17.76 -21.17 -9.05
C ASP A 793 16.99 -22.11 -10.01
N GLN A 794 16.29 -21.54 -10.99
CA GLN A 794 15.35 -22.26 -11.86
C GLN A 794 15.49 -21.83 -13.31
N THR A 795 15.46 -22.78 -14.24
CA THR A 795 15.50 -22.47 -15.67
C THR A 795 14.12 -22.04 -16.17
N LEU A 796 14.08 -21.07 -17.10
CA LEU A 796 12.88 -20.66 -17.84
C LEU A 796 13.21 -20.56 -19.33
N LYS A 797 12.41 -21.21 -20.19
CA LYS A 797 12.62 -21.19 -21.64
C LYS A 797 11.70 -20.16 -22.30
N VAL A 798 12.29 -19.21 -23.01
CA VAL A 798 11.59 -18.11 -23.70
C VAL A 798 12.13 -18.01 -25.12
N ASN A 799 11.26 -18.06 -26.13
CA ASN A 799 11.61 -17.93 -27.55
C ASN A 799 12.78 -18.83 -28.02
N GLY A 800 12.88 -20.03 -27.43
CA GLY A 800 13.93 -21.01 -27.74
C GLY A 800 15.13 -20.96 -26.78
N THR A 801 15.46 -19.78 -26.27
CA THR A 801 16.57 -19.55 -25.32
C THR A 801 16.20 -19.99 -23.91
N THR A 802 17.16 -20.55 -23.17
CA THR A 802 16.99 -20.94 -21.76
C THR A 802 17.71 -19.95 -20.87
N TYR A 803 16.97 -19.38 -19.91
CA TYR A 803 17.43 -18.37 -18.97
C TYR A 803 17.46 -18.95 -17.55
N THR A 804 18.50 -18.65 -16.77
CA THR A 804 18.56 -19.04 -15.35
C THR A 804 17.99 -17.93 -14.49
N ILE A 805 16.85 -18.20 -13.84
CA ILE A 805 16.17 -17.30 -12.92
C ILE A 805 16.69 -17.58 -11.49
N PRO A 806 17.36 -16.64 -10.82
CA PRO A 806 17.92 -16.87 -9.49
C PRO A 806 16.85 -17.18 -8.43
N LYS A 807 17.25 -17.82 -7.33
CA LYS A 807 16.42 -18.02 -6.13
C LYS A 807 15.90 -16.70 -5.55
N ASN A 808 14.74 -16.76 -4.89
CA ASN A 808 14.02 -15.61 -4.31
C ASN A 808 13.66 -14.52 -5.34
N THR A 809 13.52 -14.88 -6.61
CA THR A 809 13.05 -13.99 -7.68
C THR A 809 11.54 -14.10 -7.79
N PHE A 810 10.85 -12.95 -7.85
CA PHE A 810 9.44 -12.93 -8.22
C PHE A 810 9.31 -13.20 -9.72
N VAL A 811 8.38 -14.07 -10.11
CA VAL A 811 8.11 -14.37 -11.53
C VAL A 811 6.60 -14.26 -11.77
N GLY A 812 6.18 -13.31 -12.60
CA GLY A 812 4.78 -13.07 -12.94
C GLY A 812 4.46 -13.47 -14.36
N VAL A 813 3.41 -14.27 -14.57
CA VAL A 813 2.72 -14.28 -15.86
C VAL A 813 1.97 -12.97 -15.96
N ASN A 814 2.29 -12.16 -16.97
CA ASN A 814 1.61 -10.92 -17.30
C ASN A 814 0.37 -11.26 -18.15
N LEU A 815 -0.75 -11.60 -17.50
CA LEU A 815 -1.97 -12.04 -18.17
C LEU A 815 -2.50 -10.96 -19.13
N ALA A 816 -2.42 -9.71 -18.71
CA ALA A 816 -2.81 -8.57 -19.52
C ALA A 816 -2.12 -8.56 -20.89
N GLY A 817 -0.79 -8.63 -20.88
CA GLY A 817 0.02 -8.59 -22.09
C GLY A 817 -0.02 -9.88 -22.90
N LEU A 818 -0.10 -11.01 -22.21
CA LEU A 818 -0.34 -12.32 -22.83
C LEU A 818 -1.64 -12.35 -23.65
N HIS A 819 -2.72 -11.78 -23.11
CA HIS A 819 -4.04 -11.79 -23.74
C HIS A 819 -4.19 -10.73 -24.84
N THR A 820 -3.33 -9.70 -24.89
CA THR A 820 -3.31 -8.67 -25.95
C THR A 820 -2.12 -8.81 -26.91
N SER A 821 -1.29 -9.83 -26.77
CA SER A 821 -0.09 -10.03 -27.61
C SER A 821 -0.45 -10.30 -29.07
N SER A 822 -0.01 -9.43 -29.98
CA SER A 822 -0.13 -9.61 -31.43
C SER A 822 0.51 -10.92 -31.93
N ALA A 823 1.55 -11.41 -31.26
CA ALA A 823 2.18 -12.71 -31.57
C ALA A 823 1.28 -13.92 -31.26
N SER A 824 0.26 -13.78 -30.41
CA SER A 824 -0.72 -14.83 -30.08
C SER A 824 -2.10 -14.60 -30.70
N TRP A 825 -2.46 -13.35 -30.97
CA TRP A 825 -3.82 -12.93 -31.34
C TRP A 825 -3.93 -12.21 -32.69
N GLY A 826 -2.81 -11.97 -33.37
CA GLY A 826 -2.75 -11.27 -34.66
C GLY A 826 -2.89 -9.74 -34.56
N GLU A 827 -3.03 -9.08 -35.70
CA GLU A 827 -3.15 -7.61 -35.79
C GLU A 827 -4.41 -7.07 -35.08
N ASN A 828 -5.47 -7.89 -34.97
CA ASN A 828 -6.71 -7.52 -34.29
C ASN A 828 -6.71 -7.85 -32.78
N ALA A 829 -5.53 -8.01 -32.16
CA ALA A 829 -5.41 -8.37 -30.74
C ALA A 829 -6.11 -7.39 -29.79
N LEU A 830 -6.14 -6.09 -30.11
CA LEU A 830 -6.82 -5.08 -29.28
C LEU A 830 -8.33 -4.94 -29.57
N GLN A 831 -8.86 -5.62 -30.58
CA GLN A 831 -10.28 -5.60 -30.93
C GLN A 831 -11.04 -6.68 -30.15
N TRP A 832 -12.21 -6.34 -29.63
CA TRP A 832 -13.13 -7.29 -29.02
C TRP A 832 -13.91 -8.01 -30.13
N LEU A 833 -13.48 -9.23 -30.47
CA LEU A 833 -14.04 -10.04 -31.56
C LEU A 833 -14.46 -11.43 -31.04
N PRO A 834 -15.69 -11.58 -30.51
CA PRO A 834 -16.21 -12.84 -29.99
C PRO A 834 -16.15 -14.02 -30.97
N SER A 835 -16.32 -13.76 -32.27
CA SER A 835 -16.21 -14.76 -33.34
C SER A 835 -14.90 -15.54 -33.36
N ARG A 836 -13.78 -15.00 -32.84
CA ARG A 836 -12.49 -15.71 -32.80
C ARG A 836 -12.52 -17.02 -32.01
N TRP A 837 -13.53 -17.19 -31.16
CA TRP A 837 -13.76 -18.36 -30.31
C TRP A 837 -14.69 -19.39 -30.95
N ILE A 838 -15.20 -19.13 -32.14
CA ILE A 838 -16.06 -20.03 -32.90
C ILE A 838 -15.35 -20.45 -34.19
N THR A 839 -15.40 -21.75 -34.47
CA THR A 839 -14.87 -22.39 -35.67
C THR A 839 -15.86 -22.29 -36.83
N ALA A 840 -15.39 -22.52 -38.06
CA ALA A 840 -16.24 -22.46 -39.25
C ALA A 840 -17.41 -23.48 -39.24
N ASP A 841 -17.33 -24.52 -38.41
CA ASP A 841 -18.39 -25.51 -38.16
C ASP A 841 -19.22 -25.24 -36.88
N GLU A 842 -19.28 -23.98 -36.42
CA GLU A 842 -20.09 -23.51 -35.28
C GLU A 842 -19.83 -24.31 -33.98
N LYS A 843 -18.56 -24.65 -33.74
CA LYS A 843 -18.06 -25.22 -32.47
C LYS A 843 -17.11 -24.24 -31.78
N LEU A 844 -17.01 -24.35 -30.45
CA LEU A 844 -16.00 -23.62 -29.69
C LEU A 844 -14.59 -24.01 -30.16
N ALA A 845 -13.78 -23.01 -30.46
CA ALA A 845 -12.39 -23.18 -30.83
C ALA A 845 -11.58 -23.77 -29.66
N PRO A 846 -10.56 -24.62 -29.93
CA PRO A 846 -9.70 -25.16 -28.88
C PRO A 846 -8.96 -24.02 -28.18
N MET A 847 -8.92 -24.07 -26.84
CA MET A 847 -8.30 -23.03 -26.03
C MET A 847 -6.83 -22.80 -26.41
N PRO A 848 -6.42 -21.57 -26.79
CA PRO A 848 -5.02 -21.26 -27.12
C PRO A 848 -4.08 -21.56 -25.95
N THR A 849 -3.36 -22.68 -26.04
CA THR A 849 -2.57 -23.22 -24.93
C THR A 849 -1.47 -22.24 -24.54
N GLY A 850 -1.50 -21.80 -23.28
CA GLY A 850 -0.57 -20.81 -22.75
C GLY A 850 -0.86 -19.36 -23.14
N ALA A 851 -1.63 -19.09 -24.20
CA ALA A 851 -1.97 -17.75 -24.67
C ALA A 851 -3.26 -17.17 -24.04
N PHE A 852 -4.12 -18.03 -23.50
CA PHE A 852 -5.33 -17.61 -22.78
C PHE A 852 -5.43 -18.29 -21.41
N LEU A 853 -5.32 -17.49 -20.34
CA LEU A 853 -5.14 -17.96 -18.96
C LEU A 853 -5.97 -17.16 -17.91
N PRO A 854 -7.22 -16.73 -18.14
CA PRO A 854 -7.98 -15.93 -17.15
C PRO A 854 -8.26 -16.68 -15.84
N TRP A 855 -8.33 -18.01 -15.88
CA TRP A 855 -8.44 -18.88 -14.69
C TRP A 855 -7.08 -19.49 -14.25
N ALA A 856 -5.97 -18.98 -14.78
CA ALA A 856 -4.65 -19.62 -14.82
C ALA A 856 -4.69 -21.03 -15.46
N ALA A 857 -3.60 -21.79 -15.34
CA ALA A 857 -3.48 -23.16 -15.82
C ALA A 857 -2.73 -24.07 -14.84
N GLY A 858 -2.67 -25.36 -15.16
CA GLY A 858 -1.97 -26.37 -14.36
C GLY A 858 -2.69 -26.70 -13.05
N PRO A 859 -1.98 -27.28 -12.06
CA PRO A 859 -2.59 -27.77 -10.82
C PRO A 859 -3.29 -26.69 -9.97
N ARG A 860 -2.97 -25.41 -10.20
CA ARG A 860 -3.53 -24.24 -9.49
C ARG A 860 -4.66 -23.54 -10.24
N VAL A 861 -5.17 -24.11 -11.34
CA VAL A 861 -6.32 -23.58 -12.09
C VAL A 861 -7.52 -23.29 -11.16
N CYS A 862 -8.26 -22.22 -11.43
CA CYS A 862 -9.43 -21.82 -10.64
C CYS A 862 -10.43 -22.99 -10.52
N PRO A 863 -10.83 -23.41 -9.30
CA PRO A 863 -11.82 -24.47 -9.14
C PRO A 863 -13.21 -24.00 -9.60
N GLY A 864 -13.56 -22.74 -9.30
CA GLY A 864 -14.79 -22.09 -9.75
C GLY A 864 -14.82 -21.69 -11.24
N LYS A 865 -13.93 -22.22 -12.10
CA LYS A 865 -13.99 -21.95 -13.55
C LYS A 865 -15.38 -22.29 -14.10
N LYS A 866 -15.82 -23.53 -13.90
CA LYS A 866 -17.11 -24.04 -14.38
C LYS A 866 -18.27 -23.22 -13.82
N PHE A 867 -18.30 -23.00 -12.50
CA PHE A 867 -19.26 -22.13 -11.80
C PHE A 867 -19.41 -20.77 -12.51
N SER A 868 -18.31 -20.03 -12.70
CA SER A 868 -18.35 -18.71 -13.34
C SER A 868 -18.82 -18.74 -14.81
N GLN A 869 -18.55 -19.83 -15.53
CA GLN A 869 -19.04 -20.01 -16.91
C GLN A 869 -20.54 -20.29 -16.95
N VAL A 870 -21.06 -21.07 -16.00
CA VAL A 870 -22.48 -21.42 -15.91
C VAL A 870 -23.32 -20.22 -15.48
N GLU A 871 -22.87 -19.49 -14.44
CA GLU A 871 -23.45 -18.22 -14.00
C GLU A 871 -23.52 -17.22 -15.17
N PHE A 872 -22.40 -16.99 -15.86
CA PHE A 872 -22.34 -16.04 -16.97
C PHE A 872 -23.28 -16.42 -18.12
N VAL A 873 -23.28 -17.69 -18.55
CA VAL A 873 -24.12 -18.14 -19.67
C VAL A 873 -25.60 -18.07 -19.29
N ALA A 874 -25.99 -18.42 -18.07
CA ALA A 874 -27.38 -18.31 -17.60
C ALA A 874 -27.87 -16.86 -17.61
N VAL A 875 -27.10 -15.92 -17.04
CA VAL A 875 -27.47 -14.50 -16.99
C VAL A 875 -27.57 -13.92 -18.40
N MET A 876 -26.60 -14.22 -19.27
CA MET A 876 -26.59 -13.71 -20.64
C MET A 876 -27.65 -14.36 -21.53
N ALA A 877 -28.06 -15.61 -21.28
CA ALA A 877 -29.19 -16.23 -21.95
C ALA A 877 -30.52 -15.55 -21.57
N CYS A 878 -30.72 -15.24 -20.29
CA CYS A 878 -31.88 -14.47 -19.83
C CYS A 878 -31.92 -13.06 -20.42
N LEU A 879 -30.78 -12.37 -20.48
CA LEU A 879 -30.66 -11.08 -21.17
C LEU A 879 -31.06 -11.24 -22.65
N LEU A 880 -30.32 -12.06 -23.40
CA LEU A 880 -30.42 -12.13 -24.85
C LEU A 880 -31.76 -12.69 -25.35
N LYS A 881 -32.44 -13.58 -24.62
CA LYS A 881 -33.73 -14.14 -25.05
C LYS A 881 -34.83 -13.07 -25.06
N ASP A 882 -35.01 -12.37 -23.93
CA ASP A 882 -36.17 -11.50 -23.70
C ASP A 882 -35.86 -10.00 -23.88
N TYR A 883 -34.58 -9.61 -23.91
CA TYR A 883 -34.13 -8.22 -23.84
C TYR A 883 -32.92 -7.90 -24.74
N THR A 884 -32.74 -6.61 -25.00
CA THR A 884 -31.56 -6.02 -25.65
C THR A 884 -31.08 -4.87 -24.78
N VAL A 885 -29.76 -4.77 -24.56
CA VAL A 885 -29.14 -3.56 -23.98
C VAL A 885 -28.58 -2.67 -25.08
N GLU A 886 -28.84 -1.38 -24.99
CA GLU A 886 -28.30 -0.36 -25.90
C GLU A 886 -27.76 0.84 -25.12
N PRO A 887 -26.95 1.74 -25.72
CA PRO A 887 -26.53 2.97 -25.06
C PRO A 887 -27.75 3.86 -24.80
N ASP A 888 -27.79 4.58 -23.67
CA ASP A 888 -28.85 5.55 -23.40
C ASP A 888 -28.67 6.84 -24.23
N ALA A 889 -29.02 6.74 -25.51
CA ALA A 889 -28.97 7.81 -26.50
C ALA A 889 -29.99 7.54 -27.61
N GLU A 890 -30.39 8.57 -28.36
CA GLU A 890 -31.43 8.49 -29.38
C GLU A 890 -30.94 8.97 -30.75
N GLY A 891 -31.51 8.40 -31.82
CA GLY A 891 -31.14 8.70 -33.20
C GLY A 891 -29.64 8.60 -33.46
N ASP A 892 -29.11 9.59 -34.18
CA ASP A 892 -27.71 9.67 -34.63
C ASP A 892 -26.68 9.69 -33.48
N LEU A 893 -27.11 9.96 -32.24
CA LEU A 893 -26.23 9.95 -31.07
C LEU A 893 -25.86 8.52 -30.61
N LYS A 894 -26.57 7.47 -31.05
CA LYS A 894 -26.30 6.08 -30.63
C LYS A 894 -24.89 5.61 -30.99
N GLU A 895 -24.34 5.99 -32.15
CA GLU A 895 -22.96 5.64 -32.52
C GLU A 895 -21.91 6.39 -31.68
N ALA A 896 -22.18 7.65 -31.32
CA ALA A 896 -21.31 8.42 -30.43
C ALA A 896 -21.33 7.84 -29.01
N ALA A 897 -22.50 7.47 -28.50
CA ALA A 897 -22.67 6.83 -27.20
C ALA A 897 -22.03 5.43 -27.15
N SER A 898 -22.15 4.61 -28.21
CA SER A 898 -21.49 3.30 -28.32
C SER A 898 -19.96 3.44 -28.23
N ARG A 899 -19.38 4.41 -28.94
CA ARG A 899 -17.95 4.74 -28.83
C ARG A 899 -17.56 5.22 -27.43
N ALA A 900 -18.39 6.06 -26.80
CA ALA A 900 -18.16 6.51 -25.42
C ALA A 900 -18.16 5.36 -24.40
N LEU A 901 -19.08 4.40 -24.52
CA LEU A 901 -19.10 3.18 -23.69
C LEU A 901 -17.82 2.36 -23.85
N MET A 902 -17.31 2.19 -25.08
CA MET A 902 -16.03 1.51 -25.31
C MET A 902 -14.85 2.24 -24.65
N GLU A 903 -14.80 3.57 -24.73
CA GLU A 903 -13.72 4.36 -24.11
C GLU A 903 -13.80 4.38 -22.58
N GLU A 904 -15.00 4.41 -21.98
CA GLU A 904 -15.15 4.29 -20.53
C GLU A 904 -14.86 2.86 -20.03
N ALA A 905 -15.19 1.81 -20.80
CA ALA A 905 -14.75 0.44 -20.51
C ALA A 905 -13.21 0.31 -20.56
N LYS A 906 -12.57 0.94 -21.55
CA LYS A 906 -11.10 1.03 -21.62
C LYS A 906 -10.51 1.81 -20.45
N GLN A 907 -11.19 2.84 -19.93
CA GLN A 907 -10.81 3.55 -18.70
C GLN A 907 -11.10 2.69 -17.46
N SER A 908 -10.28 1.67 -17.23
CA SER A 908 -10.33 0.78 -16.07
C SER A 908 -9.15 0.99 -15.12
N SER A 909 -9.32 0.61 -13.85
CA SER A 909 -8.30 0.64 -12.80
C SER A 909 -8.21 -0.70 -12.06
N PHE A 910 -7.05 -1.03 -11.50
CA PHE A 910 -6.77 -2.28 -10.82
C PHE A 910 -6.66 -2.07 -9.30
N ASN A 911 -7.82 -2.12 -8.63
CA ASN A 911 -7.91 -2.14 -7.17
C ASN A 911 -8.17 -3.59 -6.71
N PHE A 912 -7.10 -4.39 -6.63
CA PHE A 912 -7.09 -5.85 -6.41
C PHE A 912 -7.69 -6.69 -7.56
N LEU A 913 -8.72 -6.17 -8.23
CA LEU A 913 -9.27 -6.66 -9.50
C LEU A 913 -9.44 -5.49 -10.47
N LEU A 914 -9.51 -5.79 -11.76
CA LEU A 914 -9.84 -4.80 -12.80
C LEU A 914 -11.31 -4.39 -12.68
N LYS A 915 -11.57 -3.08 -12.59
CA LYS A 915 -12.90 -2.45 -12.51
C LYS A 915 -12.94 -1.20 -13.39
N VAL A 916 -14.10 -0.87 -13.97
CA VAL A 916 -14.31 0.40 -14.68
C VAL A 916 -14.03 1.56 -13.71
N LYS A 917 -13.32 2.59 -14.17
CA LYS A 917 -12.87 3.71 -13.33
C LYS A 917 -13.98 4.71 -13.04
N HIS A 918 -14.91 4.87 -13.98
CA HIS A 918 -16.03 5.81 -13.95
C HIS A 918 -17.37 5.10 -14.20
N PRO A 919 -17.77 4.13 -13.35
CA PRO A 919 -19.00 3.36 -13.55
C PRO A 919 -20.26 4.25 -13.57
N GLU A 920 -20.23 5.43 -12.96
CA GLU A 920 -21.29 6.44 -12.97
C GLU A 920 -21.59 7.04 -14.35
N LYS A 921 -20.65 6.95 -15.30
CA LYS A 921 -20.84 7.41 -16.68
C LYS A 921 -21.45 6.36 -17.59
N ILE A 922 -21.44 5.08 -17.18
CA ILE A 922 -22.03 3.99 -17.95
C ILE A 922 -23.55 4.10 -17.82
N LYS A 923 -24.20 4.47 -18.93
CA LYS A 923 -25.65 4.59 -19.06
C LYS A 923 -26.15 3.74 -20.20
N LEU A 924 -27.01 2.77 -19.89
CA LEU A 924 -27.60 1.84 -20.83
C LEU A 924 -29.12 1.94 -20.78
N ARG A 925 -29.81 1.45 -21.82
CA ARG A 925 -31.24 1.24 -21.85
C ARG A 925 -31.49 -0.25 -22.05
N CYS A 926 -32.35 -0.85 -21.22
CA CYS A 926 -32.78 -2.24 -21.36
C CYS A 926 -34.13 -2.24 -22.07
N VAL A 927 -34.20 -2.81 -23.27
CA VAL A 927 -35.39 -2.81 -24.13
C VAL A 927 -35.86 -4.25 -24.28
N ARG A 928 -37.16 -4.50 -24.12
CA ARG A 928 -37.71 -5.85 -24.33
C ARG A 928 -37.70 -6.19 -25.83
N ARG A 929 -37.27 -7.41 -26.17
CA ARG A 929 -37.36 -7.95 -27.53
C ARG A 929 -38.84 -8.26 -27.87
N VAL A 930 -39.17 -8.16 -29.15
CA VAL A 930 -40.52 -8.35 -29.73
C VAL A 930 -40.49 -9.59 -30.63
#